data_AF-A0A0A2M8P9-F1
#
_entry.id   AF-A0A0A2M8P9-F1
#
_cell.length_a   1.000
_cell.length_b   1.000
_cell.length_c   1.000
_cell.angle_alpha   90.00
_cell.angle_beta   90.00
_cell.angle_gamma   90.00
#
_symmetry.space_group_name_H-M   'P 1'
#
loop_
_entity.id
_entity.type
_entity.pdbx_description
1 polymer ?
#
loop_
_entity_poly.entity_id
_entity_poly.type
_entity_poly.pdbx_seq_one_letter_code
_entity_poly.pdbx_strand_id
1 'polypeptide(L)'
;MEKLISRIPALIDAFETSSIDVNDIFYEISEVRSSSDSWLQDTIELEEESLPINNDESLIENSTDEAIVTSGSEAPIINSIAENNNSHYEERLLLKKDIFFQQSDDYIKDIYKLLNYSLLIGEYIYNVNIKTELEGIEDRLSTTLNLTNSFHLELQTKISEFISAVKIGCSSYKIFIKRIENEYSLDKVEYLFSSDQQIRREFNKSTLSKYSENLWRYLVNNIDLSFYDHFFSSENRQFEGLYTIEKVIEELDILEFVKVTKVIKFKISYLEHKWKARKQQENPSAIHYSIDGNTNTLEEYQSDNSKLIDWSKLIDSHYELFNNWKHETQKRIKAIKNSELSTLNTIQIHQLIKYNKDVHRNYQKLKEISSHLLKKQSDVNTNFYDKYALNIISNYALNNAFSSYIEKTDNIYDIKEEYNKTKRLLKGEINNFFLDYKYLNVLINILSKKSEEVTNLQFLDEYEKLITDECGNKLDEYFLSKEWSKTNNNYIFLLPFSECQVPIDSFNIDELPNIFIASSFILPAVNNQIDKQYIEIKQKFKSLSFQIDSIKRIRKDLEDIKDLKSEIEKRDFKSIEIISIFTAIITFVLSSIPAFKFVESVWQSLLFMLSLASALGIFIILILFSTRGFKNNWIGIIYVFVLFIIAIVGYNSLSEFEKKEVKLGDNISKSVDSISLKKVDSILKSKKAKP
;
A
#
# COMPACT_ATOMS: atom_id res chain seq x y z
N MET A 1 5.47 -10.94 35.24
CA MET A 1 5.79 -9.51 35.10
C MET A 1 4.80 -8.75 35.99
N GLU A 2 5.26 -7.74 36.71
CA GLU A 2 4.45 -7.01 37.69
C GLU A 2 3.27 -6.29 37.02
N LYS A 3 2.12 -6.17 37.69
CA LYS A 3 0.95 -5.43 37.19
C LYS A 3 0.81 -4.12 37.94
N LEU A 4 1.26 -3.02 37.34
CA LEU A 4 1.35 -1.74 38.05
C LEU A 4 -0.01 -1.07 38.17
N ILE A 5 -0.88 -1.23 37.17
CA ILE A 5 -2.25 -0.68 37.19
C ILE A 5 -3.08 -1.23 38.34
N SER A 6 -2.89 -2.52 38.69
CA SER A 6 -3.59 -3.15 39.81
C SER A 6 -3.29 -2.55 41.19
N ARG A 7 -2.28 -1.65 41.32
CA ARG A 7 -1.95 -0.94 42.56
C ARG A 7 -2.73 0.36 42.75
N ILE A 8 -3.23 0.96 41.66
CA ILE A 8 -4.00 2.21 41.70
C ILE A 8 -5.24 2.12 42.62
N PRO A 9 -6.02 1.02 42.62
CA PRO A 9 -7.13 0.84 43.54
C PRO A 9 -6.79 1.10 45.01
N ALA A 10 -5.62 0.66 45.49
CA ALA A 10 -5.20 0.86 46.88
C ALA A 10 -4.89 2.34 47.21
N LEU A 11 -4.37 3.11 46.23
CA LEU A 11 -4.15 4.55 46.39
C LEU A 11 -5.48 5.32 46.46
N ILE A 12 -6.48 4.87 45.70
CA ILE A 12 -7.84 5.42 45.76
C ILE A 12 -8.46 5.12 47.12
N ASP A 13 -8.34 3.89 47.63
CA ASP A 13 -8.88 3.51 48.94
C ASP A 13 -8.23 4.34 50.08
N ALA A 14 -6.92 4.62 49.97
CA ALA A 14 -6.20 5.49 50.91
C ALA A 14 -6.68 6.95 50.82
N PHE A 15 -6.89 7.47 49.60
CA PHE A 15 -7.44 8.80 49.38
C PHE A 15 -8.88 8.95 49.94
N GLU A 16 -9.72 7.94 49.75
CA GLU A 16 -11.09 7.91 50.29
C GLU A 16 -11.07 7.99 51.82
N THR A 17 -10.21 7.19 52.45
CA THR A 17 -10.05 7.18 53.91
C THR A 17 -9.61 8.56 54.41
N SER A 18 -8.57 9.14 53.80
CA SER A 18 -8.12 10.51 54.13
C SER A 18 -9.21 11.56 53.93
N SER A 19 -10.06 11.41 52.92
CA SER A 19 -11.16 12.34 52.64
C SER A 19 -12.24 12.29 53.72
N ILE A 20 -12.59 11.09 54.20
CA ILE A 20 -13.55 10.88 55.28
C ILE A 20 -13.00 11.47 56.59
N ASP A 21 -11.77 11.12 56.96
CA ASP A 21 -11.13 11.58 58.20
C ASP A 21 -11.11 13.12 58.31
N VAL A 22 -10.80 13.79 57.19
CA VAL A 22 -10.74 15.26 57.15
C VAL A 22 -12.15 15.84 57.23
N ASN A 23 -13.12 15.25 56.52
CA ASN A 23 -14.50 15.69 56.58
C ASN A 23 -15.11 15.54 57.99
N ASP A 24 -14.80 14.47 58.71
CA ASP A 24 -15.25 14.27 60.10
C ASP A 24 -14.72 15.38 61.02
N ILE A 25 -13.48 15.83 60.82
CA ILE A 25 -12.89 16.98 61.54
C ILE A 25 -13.65 18.29 61.22
N PHE A 26 -14.07 18.49 59.96
CA PHE A 26 -14.90 19.64 59.58
C PHE A 26 -16.25 19.61 60.31
N TYR A 27 -16.87 18.43 60.45
CA TYR A 27 -18.12 18.26 61.19
C TYR A 27 -17.96 18.49 62.69
N GLU A 28 -16.96 17.88 63.34
CA GLU A 28 -16.69 18.05 64.78
C GLU A 28 -16.49 19.54 65.15
N ILE A 29 -15.76 20.30 64.33
CA ILE A 29 -15.50 21.73 64.59
C ILE A 29 -16.75 22.58 64.34
N SER A 30 -17.59 22.20 63.38
CA SER A 30 -18.87 22.88 63.12
C SER A 30 -19.88 22.65 64.24
N GLU A 31 -19.93 21.46 64.83
CA GLU A 31 -20.77 21.15 65.99
C GLU A 31 -20.30 21.89 67.24
N VAL A 32 -18.99 21.96 67.49
CA VAL A 32 -18.42 22.72 68.62
C VAL A 32 -18.80 24.20 68.56
N ARG A 33 -18.77 24.82 67.37
CA ARG A 33 -19.24 26.20 67.16
C ARG A 33 -20.73 26.37 67.44
N SER A 34 -21.57 25.42 66.99
CA SER A 34 -23.01 25.47 67.26
C SER A 34 -23.34 25.28 68.75
N SER A 35 -22.53 24.50 69.47
CA SER A 35 -22.70 24.26 70.90
C SER A 35 -22.23 25.45 71.76
N SER A 36 -21.18 26.18 71.34
CA SER A 36 -20.72 27.38 72.07
C SER A 36 -21.72 28.54 72.00
N ASP A 37 -22.51 28.63 70.92
CA ASP A 37 -23.57 29.64 70.78
C ASP A 37 -24.82 29.28 71.61
N SER A 38 -25.07 27.99 71.88
CA SER A 38 -26.20 27.51 72.70
C SER A 38 -26.06 27.88 74.19
N TRP A 39 -24.85 27.95 74.75
CA TRP A 39 -24.66 28.36 76.16
C TRP A 39 -24.98 29.84 76.41
N LEU A 40 -25.01 30.67 75.36
CA LEU A 40 -25.35 32.09 75.46
C LEU A 40 -26.86 32.36 75.46
N GLN A 41 -27.69 31.39 75.07
CA GLN A 41 -29.15 31.55 75.03
C GLN A 41 -29.87 31.08 76.31
N ASP A 42 -29.25 30.22 77.12
CA ASP A 42 -29.87 29.70 78.35
C ASP A 42 -29.77 30.63 79.58
N THR A 43 -29.27 31.87 79.43
CA THR A 43 -29.12 32.82 80.56
C THR A 43 -30.06 34.04 80.51
N ILE A 44 -30.98 34.14 79.53
CA ILE A 44 -31.94 35.25 79.45
C ILE A 44 -33.35 34.70 79.17
N GLU A 45 -33.94 34.08 80.18
CA GLU A 45 -35.39 33.99 80.31
C GLU A 45 -35.75 34.25 81.78
N LEU A 46 -36.35 35.42 82.04
CA LEU A 46 -37.39 35.66 83.05
C LEU A 46 -37.91 37.10 82.89
N GLU A 47 -39.16 37.18 82.41
CA GLU A 47 -40.25 38.13 82.80
C GLU A 47 -39.96 39.66 82.69
N GLU A 48 -40.80 40.53 82.13
CA GLU A 48 -42.24 40.51 81.88
C GLU A 48 -42.60 41.74 81.01
N GLU A 49 -43.62 41.56 80.17
CA GLU A 49 -44.62 42.52 79.65
C GLU A 49 -44.37 44.06 79.66
N SER A 50 -44.43 44.67 78.48
CA SER A 50 -45.56 45.50 77.99
C SER A 50 -45.13 46.59 77.00
N LEU A 51 -45.72 46.55 75.80
CA LEU A 51 -45.82 47.66 74.83
C LEU A 51 -46.66 48.81 75.44
N PRO A 52 -46.64 50.09 74.96
CA PRO A 52 -46.51 50.44 73.53
C PRO A 52 -45.90 51.84 73.13
N ILE A 53 -45.51 51.90 71.84
CA ILE A 53 -45.80 52.98 70.84
C ILE A 53 -45.07 54.36 70.90
N ASN A 54 -44.55 54.71 69.72
CA ASN A 54 -44.38 56.02 69.04
C ASN A 54 -43.03 56.78 69.06
N ASN A 55 -42.49 56.84 67.82
CA ASN A 55 -42.16 58.01 67.00
C ASN A 55 -40.96 58.94 67.31
N ASP A 56 -40.25 59.15 66.20
CA ASP A 56 -39.61 60.37 65.69
C ASP A 56 -38.25 60.84 66.24
N GLU A 57 -37.31 60.76 65.29
CA GLU A 57 -36.40 61.81 64.80
C GLU A 57 -35.48 62.60 65.75
N SER A 58 -34.23 62.67 65.26
CA SER A 58 -33.32 63.84 65.25
C SER A 58 -32.20 63.93 66.29
N LEU A 59 -30.97 63.76 65.77
CA LEU A 59 -29.86 64.72 65.72
C LEU A 59 -29.33 65.41 67.00
N ILE A 60 -27.99 65.43 67.03
CA ILE A 60 -27.05 66.48 67.55
C ILE A 60 -26.38 66.25 68.92
N GLU A 61 -25.06 66.01 68.79
CA GLU A 61 -23.88 66.59 69.49
C GLU A 61 -23.74 66.68 71.02
N ASN A 62 -22.56 66.18 71.42
CA ASN A 62 -21.55 66.77 72.31
C ASN A 62 -21.89 67.01 73.79
N SER A 63 -21.09 66.36 74.64
CA SER A 63 -20.12 66.96 75.57
C SER A 63 -20.04 66.24 76.92
N THR A 64 -18.83 65.74 77.20
CA THR A 64 -18.10 65.79 78.49
C THR A 64 -18.91 65.81 79.80
N ASP A 65 -18.77 64.79 80.64
CA ASP A 65 -17.83 64.88 81.78
C ASP A 65 -17.80 63.59 82.63
N GLU A 66 -16.64 63.42 83.24
CA GLU A 66 -16.18 62.30 84.06
C GLU A 66 -17.03 62.07 85.32
N ALA A 67 -17.29 60.79 85.62
CA ALA A 67 -17.44 60.33 87.00
C ALA A 67 -16.88 58.92 87.14
N ILE A 68 -15.69 58.84 87.74
CA ILE A 68 -15.07 57.61 88.22
C ILE A 68 -15.86 57.11 89.43
N VAL A 69 -16.49 55.94 89.31
CA VAL A 69 -16.79 55.07 90.45
C VAL A 69 -16.37 53.65 90.10
N THR A 70 -15.34 53.20 90.80
CA THR A 70 -14.77 51.85 90.81
C THR A 70 -15.76 50.81 91.35
N SER A 71 -16.00 49.74 90.58
CA SER A 71 -16.32 48.43 91.15
C SER A 71 -16.14 47.30 90.13
N GLY A 72 -15.34 46.29 90.49
CA GLY A 72 -15.56 44.91 90.06
C GLY A 72 -15.05 44.52 88.68
N SER A 73 -13.78 44.11 88.62
CA SER A 73 -13.22 43.24 87.58
C SER A 73 -13.94 41.90 87.56
N GLU A 74 -14.50 41.50 86.42
CA GLU A 74 -14.66 40.10 85.94
C GLU A 74 -15.44 40.06 84.60
N ALA A 75 -14.93 40.72 83.55
CA ALA A 75 -15.54 40.67 82.22
C ALA A 75 -14.58 40.71 80.99
N PRO A 76 -13.27 41.07 81.06
CA PRO A 76 -12.43 41.00 79.86
C PRO A 76 -11.78 39.63 79.61
N ILE A 77 -11.78 38.72 80.59
CA ILE A 77 -11.03 37.46 80.49
C ILE A 77 -11.79 36.43 79.64
N ILE A 78 -13.13 36.39 79.69
CA ILE A 78 -13.93 35.39 78.98
C ILE A 78 -13.96 35.63 77.47
N ASN A 79 -14.08 36.89 77.01
CA ASN A 79 -14.03 37.22 75.58
C ASN A 79 -12.64 36.94 74.96
N SER A 80 -11.55 37.22 75.68
CA SER A 80 -10.19 36.93 75.20
C SER A 80 -9.88 35.42 75.12
N ILE A 81 -10.53 34.60 75.95
CA ILE A 81 -10.39 33.13 75.94
C ILE A 81 -11.25 32.52 74.84
N ALA A 82 -12.46 33.03 74.59
CA ALA A 82 -13.32 32.58 73.50
C ALA A 82 -12.73 32.94 72.12
N GLU A 83 -12.17 34.13 71.95
CA GLU A 83 -11.47 34.55 70.72
C GLU A 83 -10.17 33.78 70.48
N ASN A 84 -9.36 33.53 71.52
CA ASN A 84 -8.15 32.69 71.41
C ASN A 84 -8.47 31.22 71.08
N ASN A 85 -9.53 30.66 71.66
CA ASN A 85 -9.93 29.29 71.37
C ASN A 85 -10.44 29.16 69.92
N ASN A 86 -11.27 30.10 69.44
CA ASN A 86 -11.75 30.10 68.06
C ASN A 86 -10.62 30.26 67.03
N SER A 87 -9.65 31.14 67.30
CA SER A 87 -8.45 31.30 66.46
C SER A 87 -7.62 29.99 66.38
N HIS A 88 -7.48 29.27 67.49
CA HIS A 88 -6.73 28.00 67.51
C HIS A 88 -7.44 26.87 66.74
N TYR A 89 -8.79 26.82 66.77
CA TYR A 89 -9.56 25.87 65.97
C TYR A 89 -9.48 26.15 64.47
N GLU A 90 -9.50 27.43 64.06
CA GLU A 90 -9.33 27.82 62.65
C GLU A 90 -7.95 27.47 62.11
N GLU A 91 -6.88 27.73 62.86
CA GLU A 91 -5.52 27.33 62.46
C GLU A 91 -5.39 25.81 62.32
N ARG A 92 -5.99 25.04 63.24
CA ARG A 92 -5.96 23.57 63.18
C ARG A 92 -6.72 23.02 61.98
N LEU A 93 -7.87 23.63 61.63
CA LEU A 93 -8.65 23.26 60.45
C LEU A 93 -7.90 23.59 59.17
N LEU A 94 -7.29 24.78 59.09
CA LEU A 94 -6.50 25.22 57.95
C LEU A 94 -5.31 24.28 57.71
N LEU A 95 -4.58 23.94 58.77
CA LEU A 95 -3.45 23.00 58.70
C LEU A 95 -3.88 21.61 58.22
N LYS A 96 -5.00 21.07 58.72
CA LYS A 96 -5.51 19.76 58.31
C LYS A 96 -5.99 19.76 56.86
N LYS A 97 -6.61 20.85 56.41
CA LYS A 97 -6.99 21.05 55.01
C LYS A 97 -5.76 21.07 54.10
N ASP A 98 -4.74 21.83 54.45
CA ASP A 98 -3.53 21.96 53.65
C ASP A 98 -2.80 20.60 53.54
N ILE A 99 -2.73 19.84 54.64
CA ILE A 99 -2.20 18.47 54.64
C ILE A 99 -3.00 17.58 53.69
N PHE A 100 -4.33 17.63 53.71
CA PHE A 100 -5.18 16.83 52.82
C PHE A 100 -4.97 17.21 51.35
N PHE A 101 -4.86 18.50 51.05
CA PHE A 101 -4.66 18.98 49.67
C PHE A 101 -3.32 18.49 49.13
N GLN A 102 -2.26 18.57 49.94
CA GLN A 102 -0.96 18.03 49.60
C GLN A 102 -0.99 16.50 49.42
N GLN A 103 -1.67 15.76 50.30
CA GLN A 103 -1.84 14.32 50.17
C GLN A 103 -2.60 13.94 48.89
N SER A 104 -3.64 14.69 48.54
CA SER A 104 -4.38 14.52 47.29
C SER A 104 -3.46 14.66 46.07
N ASP A 105 -2.63 15.71 46.05
CA ASP A 105 -1.65 15.91 44.97
C ASP A 105 -0.60 14.79 44.93
N ASP A 106 -0.16 14.29 46.09
CA ASP A 106 0.75 13.15 46.20
C ASP A 106 0.14 11.87 45.63
N TYR A 107 -1.14 11.59 45.91
CA TYR A 107 -1.84 10.43 45.33
C TYR A 107 -2.00 10.56 43.82
N ILE A 108 -2.36 11.75 43.29
CA ILE A 108 -2.44 11.98 41.83
C ILE A 108 -1.08 11.70 41.20
N LYS A 109 -0.02 12.28 41.76
CA LYS A 109 1.37 12.07 41.32
C LYS A 109 1.75 10.60 41.28
N ASP A 110 1.49 9.84 42.34
CA ASP A 110 1.85 8.42 42.43
C ASP A 110 1.06 7.58 41.42
N ILE A 111 -0.22 7.89 41.20
CA ILE A 111 -1.02 7.26 40.14
C ILE A 111 -0.43 7.56 38.76
N TYR A 112 -0.10 8.82 38.46
CA TYR A 112 0.51 9.19 37.19
C TYR A 112 1.89 8.56 36.98
N LYS A 113 2.66 8.36 38.07
CA LYS A 113 3.92 7.62 38.03
C LYS A 113 3.70 6.16 37.66
N LEU A 114 2.72 5.48 38.27
CA LEU A 114 2.34 4.10 37.93
C LEU A 114 1.88 3.98 36.47
N LEU A 115 1.08 4.92 35.97
CA LEU A 115 0.65 4.95 34.57
C LEU A 115 1.85 5.05 33.61
N ASN A 116 2.81 5.93 33.92
CA ASN A 116 4.03 6.09 33.12
C ASN A 116 4.93 4.85 33.15
N TYR A 117 5.11 4.22 34.31
CA TYR A 117 5.88 2.98 34.41
C TYR A 117 5.19 1.82 33.68
N SER A 118 3.87 1.71 33.79
CA SER A 118 3.06 0.73 33.08
C SER A 118 3.21 0.86 31.55
N LEU A 119 3.24 2.10 31.03
CA LEU A 119 3.54 2.38 29.62
C LEU A 119 4.97 1.95 29.25
N LEU A 120 5.96 2.35 30.06
CA LEU A 120 7.37 2.08 29.76
C LEU A 120 7.70 0.59 29.76
N ILE A 121 7.10 -0.22 30.63
CA ILE A 121 7.30 -1.68 30.67
C ILE A 121 6.48 -2.43 29.61
N GLY A 122 5.48 -1.76 29.01
CA GLY A 122 4.60 -2.35 28.01
C GLY A 122 3.47 -3.21 28.62
N GLU A 123 2.93 -2.83 29.78
CA GLU A 123 1.86 -3.58 30.46
C GLU A 123 0.64 -3.84 29.57
N TYR A 124 0.32 -2.88 28.71
CA TYR A 124 -0.75 -2.98 27.73
C TYR A 124 -0.60 -4.10 26.69
N ILE A 125 0.59 -4.70 26.57
CA ILE A 125 0.82 -5.83 25.66
C ILE A 125 0.58 -7.17 26.37
N TYR A 126 1.10 -7.34 27.59
CA TYR A 126 1.05 -8.63 28.30
C TYR A 126 -0.11 -8.77 29.28
N ASN A 127 -0.65 -7.67 29.81
CA ASN A 127 -1.76 -7.71 30.76
C ASN A 127 -3.10 -7.73 30.01
N VAL A 128 -3.63 -8.93 29.80
CA VAL A 128 -4.92 -9.17 29.10
C VAL A 128 -6.10 -8.44 29.76
N ASN A 129 -6.02 -8.17 31.07
CA ASN A 129 -7.12 -7.58 31.84
C ASN A 129 -6.97 -6.06 32.01
N ILE A 130 -5.95 -5.43 31.45
CA ILE A 130 -5.62 -4.02 31.71
C ILE A 130 -6.81 -3.07 31.45
N LYS A 131 -7.61 -3.34 30.41
CA LYS A 131 -8.78 -2.51 30.10
C LYS A 131 -9.85 -2.61 31.19
N THR A 132 -10.14 -3.83 31.63
CA THR A 132 -11.09 -4.09 32.72
C THR A 132 -10.58 -3.53 34.05
N GLU A 133 -9.27 -3.61 34.30
CA GLU A 133 -8.64 -2.98 35.47
C GLU A 133 -8.80 -1.45 35.43
N LEU A 134 -8.60 -0.80 34.27
CA LEU A 134 -8.83 0.65 34.09
C LEU A 134 -10.32 1.04 34.17
N GLU A 135 -11.24 0.21 33.67
CA GLU A 135 -12.68 0.41 33.82
C GLU A 135 -13.10 0.32 35.30
N GLY A 136 -12.60 -0.68 36.03
CA GLY A 136 -12.86 -0.82 37.47
C GLY A 136 -12.35 0.36 38.29
N ILE A 137 -11.26 1.01 37.87
CA ILE A 137 -10.78 2.26 38.49
C ILE A 137 -11.78 3.40 38.25
N GLU A 138 -12.29 3.57 37.02
CA GLU A 138 -13.27 4.63 36.71
C GLU A 138 -14.62 4.43 37.43
N ASP A 139 -15.04 3.17 37.58
CA ASP A 139 -16.24 2.82 38.34
C ASP A 139 -16.08 3.17 39.82
N ARG A 140 -14.95 2.78 40.44
CA ARG A 140 -14.61 3.14 41.83
C ARG A 140 -14.63 4.64 42.05
N LEU A 141 -13.97 5.42 41.20
CA LEU A 141 -13.95 6.89 41.29
C LEU A 141 -15.35 7.51 41.18
N SER A 142 -16.27 6.88 40.45
CA SER A 142 -17.65 7.34 40.34
C SER A 142 -18.43 7.07 41.64
N THR A 143 -18.13 5.95 42.33
CA THR A 143 -18.63 5.69 43.68
C THR A 143 -18.08 6.70 44.69
N THR A 144 -16.78 7.00 44.65
CA THR A 144 -16.14 8.02 45.50
C THR A 144 -16.86 9.36 45.38
N LEU A 145 -17.11 9.84 44.15
CA LEU A 145 -17.78 11.12 43.92
C LEU A 145 -19.14 11.18 44.63
N ASN A 146 -19.94 10.12 44.50
CA ASN A 146 -21.28 10.06 45.07
C ASN A 146 -21.28 10.10 46.61
N LEU A 147 -20.31 9.45 47.24
CA LEU A 147 -20.14 9.45 48.70
C LEU A 147 -19.81 10.84 49.24
N THR A 148 -19.06 11.62 48.45
CA THR A 148 -18.51 12.92 48.89
C THR A 148 -19.44 14.11 48.63
N ASN A 149 -20.61 13.89 48.04
CA ASN A 149 -21.61 14.94 47.75
C ASN A 149 -22.14 15.67 49.00
N SER A 150 -22.03 15.05 50.18
CA SER A 150 -22.40 15.65 51.46
C SER A 150 -21.26 16.40 52.14
N PHE A 151 -20.03 16.37 51.58
CA PHE A 151 -18.86 16.94 52.25
C PHE A 151 -18.82 18.47 52.14
N HIS A 152 -17.92 19.11 52.88
CA HIS A 152 -17.68 20.55 52.76
C HIS A 152 -17.28 20.97 51.33
N LEU A 153 -17.80 22.10 50.81
CA LEU A 153 -17.67 22.52 49.41
C LEU A 153 -16.22 22.61 48.90
N GLU A 154 -15.29 23.08 49.73
CA GLU A 154 -13.86 23.14 49.37
C GLU A 154 -13.24 21.73 49.21
N LEU A 155 -13.65 20.77 50.06
CA LEU A 155 -13.22 19.38 49.94
C LEU A 155 -13.81 18.74 48.68
N GLN A 156 -15.09 19.00 48.40
CA GLN A 156 -15.73 18.54 47.16
C GLN A 156 -14.98 19.01 45.91
N THR A 157 -14.49 20.26 45.91
CA THR A 157 -13.72 20.81 44.79
C THR A 157 -12.41 20.04 44.60
N LYS A 158 -11.65 19.79 45.68
CA LYS A 158 -10.39 19.03 45.60
C LYS A 158 -10.60 17.56 45.25
N ILE A 159 -11.66 16.94 45.76
CA ILE A 159 -12.04 15.56 45.43
C ILE A 159 -12.46 15.44 43.96
N SER A 160 -13.23 16.41 43.46
CA SER A 160 -13.60 16.50 42.05
C SER A 160 -12.36 16.64 41.17
N GLU A 161 -11.39 17.49 41.56
CA GLU A 161 -10.10 17.61 40.88
C GLU A 161 -9.38 16.25 40.80
N PHE A 162 -9.22 15.57 41.94
CA PHE A 162 -8.59 14.24 42.02
C PHE A 162 -9.26 13.25 41.06
N ILE A 163 -10.59 13.14 41.14
CA ILE A 163 -11.38 12.20 40.34
C ILE A 163 -11.21 12.50 38.85
N SER A 164 -11.33 13.76 38.45
CA SER A 164 -11.17 14.14 37.05
C SER A 164 -9.74 13.92 36.55
N ALA A 165 -8.72 14.25 37.34
CA ALA A 165 -7.33 14.02 36.98
C ALA A 165 -7.05 12.53 36.73
N VAL A 166 -7.51 11.64 37.60
CA VAL A 166 -7.31 10.19 37.45
C VAL A 166 -8.14 9.62 36.28
N LYS A 167 -9.40 10.03 36.11
CA LYS A 167 -10.25 9.60 34.99
C LYS A 167 -9.66 9.98 33.64
N ILE A 168 -9.11 11.20 33.51
CA ILE A 168 -8.46 11.68 32.30
C ILE A 168 -7.22 10.84 31.97
N GLY A 169 -6.39 10.53 32.97
CA GLY A 169 -5.22 9.66 32.79
C GLY A 169 -5.61 8.25 32.34
N CYS A 170 -6.57 7.62 33.00
CA CYS A 170 -7.07 6.27 32.65
C CYS A 170 -7.70 6.24 31.25
N SER A 171 -8.52 7.24 30.93
CA SER A 171 -9.12 7.37 29.59
C SER A 171 -8.07 7.53 28.49
N SER A 172 -7.06 8.39 28.71
CA SER A 172 -5.94 8.57 27.77
C SER A 172 -5.21 7.25 27.51
N TYR A 173 -4.94 6.48 28.56
CA TYR A 173 -4.31 5.17 28.43
C TYR A 173 -5.21 4.17 27.69
N LYS A 174 -6.51 4.07 28.01
CA LYS A 174 -7.44 3.18 27.29
C LYS A 174 -7.53 3.48 25.80
N ILE A 175 -7.54 4.77 25.41
CA ILE A 175 -7.54 5.20 24.01
C ILE A 175 -6.27 4.70 23.31
N PHE A 176 -5.11 4.88 23.94
CA PHE A 176 -3.85 4.36 23.43
C PHE A 176 -3.89 2.83 23.23
N ILE A 177 -4.38 2.07 24.21
CA ILE A 177 -4.49 0.60 24.12
C ILE A 177 -5.37 0.18 22.93
N LYS A 178 -6.54 0.81 22.78
CA LYS A 178 -7.45 0.54 21.64
C LYS A 178 -6.77 0.82 20.30
N ARG A 179 -5.99 1.89 20.21
CA ARG A 179 -5.24 2.24 19.01
C ARG A 179 -4.17 1.19 18.69
N ILE A 180 -3.39 0.77 19.67
CA ILE A 180 -2.37 -0.27 19.52
C ILE A 180 -2.97 -1.60 19.07
N GLU A 181 -4.06 -2.03 19.69
CA GLU A 181 -4.73 -3.27 19.29
C GLU A 181 -5.32 -3.20 17.88
N ASN A 182 -5.93 -2.08 17.48
CA ASN A 182 -6.45 -1.92 16.12
C ASN A 182 -5.31 -2.01 15.08
N GLU A 183 -4.17 -1.39 15.35
CA GLU A 183 -3.02 -1.41 14.45
C GLU A 183 -2.38 -2.80 14.31
N TYR A 184 -2.41 -3.62 15.37
CA TYR A 184 -1.94 -5.00 15.33
C TYR A 184 -3.04 -6.04 15.06
N SER A 185 -4.27 -5.59 14.75
CA SER A 185 -5.38 -6.45 14.37
C SER A 185 -5.20 -6.95 12.94
N LEU A 186 -5.71 -8.16 12.67
CA LEU A 186 -5.85 -8.67 11.30
C LEU A 186 -7.02 -8.01 10.56
N ASP A 187 -8.03 -7.57 11.30
CA ASP A 187 -9.22 -6.87 10.81
C ASP A 187 -9.09 -5.37 11.16
N LYS A 188 -7.97 -4.76 10.76
CA LYS A 188 -7.66 -3.37 11.10
C LYS A 188 -8.73 -2.44 10.50
N VAL A 189 -9.25 -1.54 11.33
CA VAL A 189 -10.17 -0.49 10.86
C VAL A 189 -9.37 0.79 10.56
N GLU A 190 -9.44 1.25 9.31
CA GLU A 190 -8.89 2.55 8.91
C GLU A 190 -9.90 3.67 9.25
N TYR A 191 -9.63 4.41 10.31
CA TYR A 191 -10.44 5.56 10.71
C TYR A 191 -10.03 6.81 9.93
N LEU A 192 -11.00 7.56 9.41
CA LEU A 192 -10.74 8.89 8.82
C LEU A 192 -10.22 9.88 9.87
N PHE A 193 -10.80 9.83 11.08
CA PHE A 193 -10.34 10.58 12.25
C PHE A 193 -10.84 9.88 13.53
N SER A 194 -10.17 10.15 14.65
CA SER A 194 -10.60 9.78 16.00
C SER A 194 -10.72 11.03 16.87
N SER A 195 -11.76 11.11 17.71
CA SER A 195 -11.98 12.24 18.61
C SER A 195 -12.39 11.78 19.99
N ASP A 196 -11.64 12.21 21.01
CA ASP A 196 -11.83 11.78 22.39
C ASP A 196 -12.76 12.74 23.14
N GLN A 197 -14.05 12.65 22.83
CA GLN A 197 -15.06 13.50 23.46
C GLN A 197 -15.15 13.30 24.98
N GLN A 198 -14.82 12.11 25.49
CA GLN A 198 -14.86 11.82 26.93
C GLN A 198 -13.81 12.66 27.69
N ILE A 199 -12.56 12.66 27.24
CA ILE A 199 -11.49 13.49 27.84
C ILE A 199 -11.90 14.96 27.80
N ARG A 200 -12.41 15.44 26.65
CA ARG A 200 -12.86 16.83 26.51
C ARG A 200 -13.99 17.19 27.47
N ARG A 201 -14.95 16.27 27.69
CA ARG A 201 -16.04 16.47 28.65
C ARG A 201 -15.51 16.54 30.08
N GLU A 202 -14.61 15.65 30.47
CA GLU A 202 -14.05 15.64 31.83
C GLU A 202 -13.16 16.88 32.09
N PHE A 203 -12.40 17.31 31.10
CA PHE A 203 -11.60 18.55 31.18
C PHE A 203 -12.49 19.79 31.31
N ASN A 204 -13.64 19.83 30.63
CA ASN A 204 -14.58 20.95 30.72
C ASN A 204 -15.40 20.97 32.03
N LYS A 205 -15.56 19.82 32.71
CA LYS A 205 -16.32 19.68 33.95
C LYS A 205 -15.52 20.03 35.20
N SER A 206 -14.19 20.02 35.12
CA SER A 206 -13.31 20.14 36.29
C SER A 206 -12.39 21.35 36.18
N THR A 207 -12.09 21.97 37.32
CA THR A 207 -10.99 22.93 37.45
C THR A 207 -9.74 22.16 37.84
N LEU A 208 -9.07 21.53 36.87
CA LEU A 208 -7.76 20.92 37.10
C LEU A 208 -6.76 21.98 37.54
N SER A 209 -5.98 21.70 38.59
CA SER A 209 -4.83 22.54 38.92
C SER A 209 -3.77 22.46 37.82
N LYS A 210 -2.87 23.45 37.81
CA LYS A 210 -1.75 23.46 36.88
C LYS A 210 -0.83 22.24 37.06
N TYR A 211 -0.70 21.76 38.30
CA TYR A 211 0.09 20.58 38.63
C TYR A 211 -0.51 19.31 38.01
N SER A 212 -1.81 19.07 38.21
CA SER A 212 -2.54 17.96 37.61
C SER A 212 -2.51 18.00 36.07
N GLU A 213 -2.66 19.19 35.48
CA GLU A 213 -2.54 19.38 34.02
C GLU A 213 -1.14 19.00 33.52
N ASN A 214 -0.08 19.40 34.22
CA ASN A 214 1.30 19.08 33.86
C ASN A 214 1.59 17.57 33.96
N LEU A 215 1.07 16.89 34.98
CA LEU A 215 1.16 15.41 35.10
C LEU A 215 0.46 14.70 33.94
N TRP A 216 -0.72 15.17 33.55
CA TRP A 216 -1.43 14.65 32.39
C TRP A 216 -0.67 14.89 31.08
N ARG A 217 -0.17 16.12 30.86
CA ARG A 217 0.67 16.44 29.70
C ARG A 217 1.91 15.56 29.64
N TYR A 218 2.54 15.28 30.78
CA TYR A 218 3.68 14.37 30.87
C TYR A 218 3.31 12.95 30.39
N LEU A 219 2.18 12.41 30.89
CA LEU A 219 1.69 11.09 30.48
C LEU A 219 1.41 11.02 28.98
N VAL A 220 0.73 12.03 28.41
CA VAL A 220 0.41 12.07 26.98
C VAL A 220 1.68 12.08 26.13
N ASN A 221 2.72 12.80 26.53
CA ASN A 221 4.01 12.77 25.82
C ASN A 221 4.69 11.39 25.86
N ASN A 222 4.56 10.65 26.96
CA ASN A 222 5.06 9.28 27.05
C ASN A 222 4.19 8.28 26.24
N ILE A 223 2.88 8.53 26.14
CA ILE A 223 1.99 7.81 25.21
C ILE A 223 2.45 8.03 23.77
N ASP A 224 2.71 9.29 23.39
CA ASP A 224 3.18 9.64 22.04
C ASP A 224 4.55 9.00 21.75
N LEU A 225 5.48 9.00 22.71
CA LEU A 225 6.75 8.29 22.58
C LEU A 225 6.55 6.80 22.33
N SER A 226 5.65 6.17 23.07
CA SER A 226 5.31 4.75 22.89
C SER A 226 4.69 4.50 21.52
N PHE A 227 3.87 5.43 21.03
CA PHE A 227 3.31 5.38 19.67
C PHE A 227 4.41 5.49 18.61
N TYR A 228 5.32 6.46 18.73
CA TYR A 228 6.47 6.64 17.84
C TYR A 228 7.43 5.46 17.83
N ASP A 229 7.56 4.73 18.94
CA ASP A 229 8.32 3.49 19.01
C ASP A 229 7.58 2.34 18.31
N HIS A 230 6.27 2.17 18.55
CA HIS A 230 5.49 1.14 17.87
C HIS A 230 5.48 1.31 16.35
N PHE A 231 5.27 2.54 15.87
CA PHE A 231 5.07 2.88 14.45
C PHE A 231 6.24 3.68 13.91
N PHE A 232 7.45 3.22 14.22
CA PHE A 232 8.68 3.91 13.90
C PHE A 232 8.84 4.12 12.38
N SER A 233 9.06 5.37 11.97
CA SER A 233 9.14 5.79 10.57
C SER A 233 10.52 6.36 10.19
N SER A 234 10.88 6.26 8.91
CA SER A 234 12.09 6.90 8.36
C SER A 234 11.84 8.36 7.96
N GLU A 235 10.64 8.89 8.12
CA GLU A 235 10.30 10.27 7.78
C GLU A 235 10.90 11.27 8.78
N ASN A 236 11.12 12.51 8.36
CA ASN A 236 11.69 13.55 9.23
C ASN A 236 10.78 13.88 10.41
N ARG A 237 9.45 13.75 10.21
CA ARG A 237 8.45 13.92 11.26
C ARG A 237 8.65 12.99 12.46
N GLN A 238 9.27 11.82 12.27
CA GLN A 238 9.64 10.94 13.38
C GLN A 238 10.63 11.65 14.30
N PHE A 239 11.71 12.19 13.74
CA PHE A 239 12.75 12.88 14.51
C PHE A 239 12.22 14.16 15.16
N GLU A 240 11.47 14.97 14.41
CA GLU A 240 10.82 16.18 14.95
C GLU A 240 9.89 15.85 16.13
N GLY A 241 9.14 14.76 16.04
CA GLY A 241 8.28 14.28 17.13
C GLY A 241 9.06 13.86 18.37
N LEU A 242 10.14 13.07 18.20
CA LEU A 242 11.01 12.65 19.30
C LEU A 242 11.67 13.86 20.00
N TYR A 243 12.20 14.80 19.22
CA TYR A 243 12.79 16.03 19.73
C TYR A 243 11.76 16.89 20.49
N THR A 244 10.55 17.03 19.94
CA THR A 244 9.46 17.78 20.60
C THR A 244 9.09 17.17 21.94
N ILE A 245 8.95 15.84 22.00
CA ILE A 245 8.65 15.12 23.24
C ILE A 245 9.76 15.35 24.27
N GLU A 246 11.03 15.25 23.86
CA GLU A 246 12.15 15.52 24.76
C GLU A 246 12.07 16.93 25.35
N LYS A 247 11.87 17.95 24.51
CA LYS A 247 11.79 19.35 24.96
C LYS A 247 10.60 19.59 25.90
N VAL A 248 9.42 19.07 25.57
CA VAL A 248 8.24 19.22 26.43
C VAL A 248 8.46 18.55 27.80
N ILE A 249 9.10 17.38 27.83
CA ILE A 249 9.41 16.70 29.10
C ILE A 249 10.45 17.48 29.92
N GLU A 250 11.45 18.08 29.27
CA GLU A 250 12.41 18.98 29.92
C GLU A 250 11.75 20.25 30.47
N GLU A 251 10.84 20.86 29.73
CA GLU A 251 10.11 22.08 30.13
C GLU A 251 9.15 21.84 31.30
N LEU A 252 8.54 20.64 31.39
CA LEU A 252 7.65 20.30 32.48
C LEU A 252 8.38 20.13 33.82
N ASP A 253 9.66 19.74 33.79
CA ASP A 253 10.61 19.60 34.92
C ASP A 253 9.96 19.14 36.25
N ILE A 254 9.21 18.04 36.20
CA ILE A 254 8.55 17.47 37.38
C ILE A 254 9.62 16.74 38.22
N LEU A 255 10.04 17.37 39.32
CA LEU A 255 11.14 16.91 40.19
C LEU A 255 10.98 15.45 40.64
N GLU A 256 9.76 15.01 40.93
CA GLU A 256 9.48 13.66 41.39
C GLU A 256 9.60 12.61 40.26
N PHE A 257 9.57 13.06 39.00
CA PHE A 257 9.66 12.22 37.82
C PHE A 257 11.07 12.13 37.23
N VAL A 258 12.10 12.68 37.89
CA VAL A 258 13.51 12.64 37.44
C VAL A 258 13.95 11.24 36.98
N LYS A 259 13.56 10.18 37.70
CA LYS A 259 13.86 8.79 37.30
C LYS A 259 13.12 8.37 36.02
N VAL A 260 11.83 8.71 35.91
CA VAL A 260 11.00 8.47 34.70
C VAL A 260 11.59 9.22 33.50
N THR A 261 11.96 10.49 33.69
CA THR A 261 12.53 11.36 32.66
C THR A 261 13.84 10.80 32.12
N LYS A 262 14.72 10.31 32.99
CA LYS A 262 15.97 9.64 32.58
C LYS A 262 15.70 8.43 31.67
N VAL A 263 14.71 7.61 32.02
CA VAL A 263 14.34 6.43 31.23
C VAL A 263 13.71 6.82 29.88
N ILE A 264 12.86 7.85 29.87
CA ILE A 264 12.30 8.39 28.63
C ILE A 264 13.40 8.91 27.70
N LYS A 265 14.33 9.73 28.21
CA LYS A 265 15.48 10.23 27.43
C LYS A 265 16.36 9.10 26.91
N PHE A 266 16.60 8.07 27.74
CA PHE A 266 17.31 6.87 27.32
C PHE A 266 16.61 6.17 26.14
N LYS A 267 15.29 6.03 26.18
CA LYS A 267 14.51 5.48 25.07
C LYS A 267 14.56 6.38 23.83
N ILE A 268 14.39 7.69 23.97
CA ILE A 268 14.47 8.68 22.87
C ILE A 268 15.82 8.59 22.17
N SER A 269 16.93 8.63 22.93
CA SER A 269 18.29 8.58 22.36
C SER A 269 18.53 7.34 21.47
N TYR A 270 17.96 6.19 21.86
CA TYR A 270 18.05 4.98 21.05
C TYR A 270 17.18 5.05 19.79
N LEU A 271 15.98 5.64 19.87
CA LEU A 271 15.11 5.84 18.71
C LEU A 271 15.73 6.85 17.72
N GLU A 272 16.36 7.91 18.20
CA GLU A 272 17.12 8.86 17.38
C GLU A 272 18.31 8.20 16.68
N HIS A 273 19.07 7.36 17.41
CA HIS A 273 20.14 6.55 16.83
C HIS A 273 19.65 5.72 15.64
N LYS A 274 18.51 5.04 15.80
CA LYS A 274 17.89 4.25 14.73
C LYS A 274 17.50 5.12 13.54
N TRP A 275 16.90 6.27 13.79
CA TRP A 275 16.49 7.20 12.74
C TRP A 275 17.71 7.68 11.96
N LYS A 276 18.77 8.09 12.67
CA LYS A 276 20.06 8.49 12.10
C LYS A 276 20.68 7.37 11.25
N ALA A 277 20.71 6.14 11.75
CA ALA A 277 21.24 4.99 11.03
C ALA A 277 20.50 4.76 9.70
N ARG A 278 19.16 4.92 9.68
CA ARG A 278 18.39 4.83 8.43
C ARG A 278 18.68 6.01 7.50
N LYS A 279 18.78 7.23 8.03
CA LYS A 279 19.05 8.44 7.22
C LYS A 279 20.43 8.44 6.59
N GLN A 280 21.45 7.98 7.30
CA GLN A 280 22.80 7.85 6.76
C GLN A 280 22.86 6.90 5.55
N GLN A 281 21.98 5.88 5.51
CA GLN A 281 21.86 5.01 4.34
C GLN A 281 21.21 5.71 3.13
N GLU A 282 20.25 6.61 3.35
CA GLU A 282 19.58 7.38 2.29
C GLU A 282 20.48 8.52 1.77
N ASN A 283 21.03 9.30 2.70
CA ASN A 283 21.86 10.46 2.45
C ASN A 283 22.78 10.71 3.65
N PRO A 284 24.08 10.37 3.57
CA PRO A 284 25.05 10.56 4.65
C PRO A 284 25.12 11.99 5.21
N SER A 285 24.77 13.01 4.41
CA SER A 285 24.82 14.42 4.79
C SER A 285 23.53 14.93 5.46
N ALA A 286 22.48 14.12 5.57
CA ALA A 286 21.16 14.52 6.08
C ALA A 286 20.99 14.29 7.60
N ILE A 287 22.01 14.65 8.39
CA ILE A 287 22.02 14.51 9.86
C ILE A 287 22.06 15.85 10.60
N HIS A 288 21.89 16.95 9.86
CA HIS A 288 21.88 18.30 10.40
C HIS A 288 20.45 18.81 10.56
N TYR A 289 20.19 19.56 11.63
CA TYR A 289 18.90 20.20 11.90
C TYR A 289 19.11 21.64 12.39
N SER A 290 18.12 22.50 12.21
CA SER A 290 18.23 23.93 12.57
C SER A 290 17.33 24.27 13.75
N ILE A 291 17.88 24.95 14.75
CA ILE A 291 17.13 25.54 15.87
C ILE A 291 17.49 27.02 15.91
N ASP A 292 16.49 27.89 15.83
CA ASP A 292 16.66 29.35 15.81
C ASP A 292 17.69 29.83 14.77
N GLY A 293 17.79 29.12 13.64
CA GLY A 293 18.75 29.41 12.57
C GLY A 293 20.14 28.81 12.78
N ASN A 294 20.43 28.22 13.95
CA ASN A 294 21.70 27.56 14.24
C ASN A 294 21.70 26.11 13.75
N THR A 295 22.74 25.71 13.03
CA THR A 295 22.91 24.34 12.54
C THR A 295 23.44 23.44 13.66
N ASN A 296 22.68 22.41 13.99
CA ASN A 296 23.01 21.35 14.93
C ASN A 296 23.24 20.04 14.19
N THR A 297 23.93 19.10 14.83
CA THR A 297 24.21 17.77 14.28
C THR A 297 23.86 16.72 15.31
N LEU A 298 23.24 15.63 14.86
CA LEU A 298 22.96 14.50 15.75
C LEU A 298 24.25 13.89 16.30
N GLU A 299 24.32 13.76 17.62
CA GLU A 299 25.45 13.15 18.31
C GLU A 299 25.63 11.67 17.96
N GLU A 300 26.82 11.13 18.25
CA GLU A 300 27.05 9.69 18.15
C GLU A 300 26.38 8.98 19.32
N TYR A 301 25.67 7.90 19.02
CA TYR A 301 24.98 7.13 20.03
C TYR A 301 25.97 6.38 20.91
N GLN A 302 25.90 6.63 22.21
CA GLN A 302 26.67 5.92 23.23
C GLN A 302 25.70 5.36 24.26
N SER A 303 25.90 4.09 24.63
CA SER A 303 25.08 3.41 25.61
C SER A 303 25.90 2.36 26.31
N ASP A 304 25.77 2.30 27.63
CA ASP A 304 26.38 1.23 28.45
C ASP A 304 25.48 -0.01 28.54
N ASN A 305 24.30 0.04 27.92
CA ASN A 305 23.36 -1.06 27.92
C ASN A 305 23.77 -2.15 26.92
N SER A 306 24.14 -3.32 27.42
CA SER A 306 24.61 -4.45 26.60
C SER A 306 23.63 -4.86 25.51
N LYS A 307 22.32 -4.85 25.78
CA LYS A 307 21.29 -5.22 24.80
C LYS A 307 21.17 -4.20 23.68
N LEU A 308 21.19 -2.90 24.01
CA LEU A 308 21.15 -1.83 23.00
C LEU A 308 22.45 -1.78 22.18
N ILE A 309 23.61 -2.02 22.80
CA ILE A 309 24.88 -2.18 22.07
C ILE A 309 24.78 -3.34 21.07
N ASP A 310 24.23 -4.48 21.49
CA ASP A 310 24.07 -5.64 20.61
C ASP A 310 23.07 -5.39 19.48
N TRP A 311 21.97 -4.67 19.76
CA TRP A 311 21.00 -4.22 18.76
C TRP A 311 21.59 -3.21 17.78
N SER A 312 22.38 -2.25 18.24
CA SER A 312 23.10 -1.28 17.40
C SER A 312 24.03 -2.00 16.42
N LYS A 313 24.85 -2.93 16.90
CA LYS A 313 25.70 -3.76 16.02
C LYS A 313 24.87 -4.65 15.08
N LEU A 314 23.67 -5.07 15.48
CA LEU A 314 22.77 -5.82 14.60
C LEU A 314 22.23 -4.93 13.48
N ILE A 315 21.81 -3.70 13.79
CA ILE A 315 21.41 -2.68 12.80
C ILE A 315 22.52 -2.53 11.78
N ASP A 316 23.73 -2.25 12.25
CA ASP A 316 24.87 -2.00 11.38
C ASP A 316 25.18 -3.17 10.45
N SER A 317 25.15 -4.41 10.97
CA SER A 317 25.41 -5.60 10.17
C SER A 317 24.27 -6.00 9.23
N HIS A 318 23.01 -5.81 9.65
CA HIS A 318 21.84 -6.21 8.87
C HIS A 318 21.59 -5.27 7.70
N TYR A 319 21.75 -3.96 7.94
CA TYR A 319 21.56 -2.90 6.95
C TYR A 319 22.86 -2.50 6.25
N GLU A 320 23.95 -3.23 6.49
CA GLU A 320 25.20 -3.15 5.73
C GLU A 320 25.87 -1.76 5.84
N LEU A 321 25.80 -1.15 7.02
CA LEU A 321 26.34 0.20 7.28
C LEU A 321 27.88 0.23 7.34
N PHE A 322 28.53 -0.94 7.43
CA PHE A 322 30.00 -1.07 7.38
C PHE A 322 30.46 -2.20 6.46
N ASN A 323 31.69 -2.11 5.96
CA ASN A 323 32.22 -3.01 4.92
C ASN A 323 32.38 -4.49 5.33
N ASN A 324 32.67 -4.79 6.60
CA ASN A 324 32.90 -6.15 7.12
C ASN A 324 31.63 -6.86 7.65
N TRP A 325 30.42 -6.41 7.30
CA TRP A 325 29.15 -6.93 7.85
C TRP A 325 28.95 -8.44 7.68
N LYS A 326 29.45 -9.02 6.57
CA LYS A 326 29.38 -10.47 6.33
C LYS A 326 30.17 -11.27 7.37
N HIS A 327 31.37 -10.80 7.72
CA HIS A 327 32.22 -11.45 8.70
C HIS A 327 31.58 -11.42 10.10
N GLU A 328 31.02 -10.28 10.49
CA GLU A 328 30.32 -10.15 11.78
C GLU A 328 29.08 -11.05 11.84
N THR A 329 28.32 -11.14 10.74
CA THR A 329 27.18 -12.08 10.64
C THR A 329 27.65 -13.53 10.81
N GLN A 330 28.73 -13.94 10.14
CA GLN A 330 29.32 -15.28 10.28
C GLN A 330 29.77 -15.60 11.70
N LYS A 331 30.38 -14.62 12.38
CA LYS A 331 30.85 -14.76 13.76
C LYS A 331 29.70 -15.00 14.72
N ARG A 332 28.61 -14.23 14.60
CA ARG A 332 27.39 -14.37 15.44
C ARG A 332 26.69 -15.71 15.25
N ILE A 333 26.56 -16.17 14.01
CA ILE A 333 25.81 -17.40 13.72
C ILE A 333 26.62 -18.69 13.97
N LYS A 334 27.94 -18.60 14.19
CA LYS A 334 28.84 -19.76 14.34
C LYS A 334 28.35 -20.76 15.39
N ALA A 335 27.83 -20.28 16.51
CA ALA A 335 27.35 -21.11 17.62
C ALA A 335 25.95 -21.71 17.39
N ILE A 336 25.12 -21.07 16.55
CA ILE A 336 23.69 -21.41 16.39
C ILE A 336 23.33 -22.05 15.05
N LYS A 337 24.23 -22.01 14.05
CA LYS A 337 23.96 -22.46 12.67
C LYS A 337 23.47 -23.91 12.53
N ASN A 338 23.86 -24.76 13.47
CA ASN A 338 23.54 -26.18 13.50
C ASN A 338 22.55 -26.54 14.63
N SER A 339 22.09 -25.56 15.41
CA SER A 339 21.13 -25.78 16.48
C SER A 339 19.75 -26.11 15.94
N GLU A 340 18.95 -26.79 16.74
CA GLU A 340 17.55 -27.07 16.42
C GLU A 340 16.74 -25.77 16.41
N LEU A 341 15.86 -25.59 15.42
CA LEU A 341 15.08 -24.35 15.28
C LEU A 341 14.12 -24.08 16.45
N SER A 342 13.74 -25.12 17.19
CA SER A 342 12.89 -25.03 18.38
C SER A 342 13.59 -24.34 19.56
N THR A 343 14.92 -24.45 19.66
CA THR A 343 15.72 -23.91 20.77
C THR A 343 16.15 -22.46 20.55
N LEU A 344 15.91 -21.91 19.36
CA LEU A 344 16.36 -20.58 18.99
C LEU A 344 15.32 -19.51 19.30
N ASN A 345 15.80 -18.36 19.77
CA ASN A 345 14.98 -17.16 19.87
C ASN A 345 14.80 -16.48 18.50
N THR A 346 13.92 -15.49 18.44
CA THR A 346 13.53 -14.84 17.19
C THR A 346 14.68 -14.04 16.59
N ILE A 347 15.47 -13.35 17.40
CA ILE A 347 16.68 -12.64 16.94
C ILE A 347 17.67 -13.61 16.27
N GLN A 348 17.87 -14.80 16.85
CA GLN A 348 18.74 -15.85 16.28
C GLN A 348 18.16 -16.40 14.98
N ILE A 349 16.85 -16.63 14.90
CA ILE A 349 16.18 -17.04 13.65
C ILE A 349 16.37 -15.98 12.57
N HIS A 350 16.20 -14.69 12.90
CA HIS A 350 16.45 -13.58 11.99
C HIS A 350 17.90 -13.60 11.45
N GLN A 351 18.89 -13.75 12.33
CA GLN A 351 20.30 -13.84 11.94
C GLN A 351 20.58 -15.06 11.04
N LEU A 352 19.95 -16.20 11.31
CA LEU A 352 20.04 -17.38 10.45
C LEU A 352 19.43 -17.15 9.07
N ILE A 353 18.32 -16.41 8.98
CA ILE A 353 17.73 -16.04 7.69
C ILE A 353 18.71 -15.16 6.91
N LYS A 354 19.23 -14.07 7.51
CA LYS A 354 20.21 -13.17 6.87
C LYS A 354 21.44 -13.95 6.40
N TYR A 355 21.97 -14.84 7.23
CA TYR A 355 23.13 -15.67 6.87
C TYR A 355 22.84 -16.60 5.69
N ASN A 356 21.76 -17.38 5.74
CA ASN A 356 21.43 -18.36 4.69
C ASN A 356 20.93 -17.71 3.40
N LYS A 357 20.63 -16.41 3.40
CA LYS A 357 20.23 -15.64 2.23
C LYS A 357 21.40 -14.88 1.61
N ASP A 358 22.13 -14.10 2.40
CA ASP A 358 23.07 -13.09 1.86
C ASP A 358 24.55 -13.47 2.04
N VAL A 359 24.86 -14.41 2.94
CA VAL A 359 26.25 -14.83 3.25
C VAL A 359 26.58 -16.19 2.65
N HIS A 360 25.83 -17.23 3.02
CA HIS A 360 26.00 -18.60 2.52
C HIS A 360 24.66 -19.14 2.06
N ARG A 361 24.34 -18.88 0.79
CA ARG A 361 23.03 -19.16 0.17
C ARG A 361 22.59 -20.61 0.36
N ASN A 362 21.49 -20.81 1.11
CA ASN A 362 20.92 -22.13 1.38
C ASN A 362 19.38 -22.07 1.42
N TYR A 363 18.76 -22.25 0.25
CA TYR A 363 17.30 -22.33 0.10
C TYR A 363 16.64 -23.41 0.97
N GLN A 364 17.24 -24.60 1.13
CA GLN A 364 16.62 -25.67 1.91
C GLN A 364 16.52 -25.28 3.39
N LYS A 365 17.56 -24.66 3.95
CA LYS A 365 17.52 -24.17 5.32
C LYS A 365 16.50 -23.04 5.50
N LEU A 366 16.38 -22.13 4.52
CA LEU A 366 15.35 -21.09 4.55
C LEU A 366 13.93 -21.67 4.52
N LYS A 367 13.70 -22.74 3.74
CA LYS A 367 12.43 -23.45 3.67
C LYS A 367 12.10 -24.22 4.96
N GLU A 368 13.12 -24.79 5.60
CA GLU A 368 13.00 -25.41 6.93
C GLU A 368 12.57 -24.37 7.97
N ILE A 369 13.24 -23.20 7.98
CA ILE A 369 12.91 -22.08 8.86
C ILE A 369 11.47 -21.58 8.64
N SER A 370 11.07 -21.33 7.39
CA SER A 370 9.71 -20.85 7.10
C SER A 370 8.65 -21.88 7.51
N SER A 371 8.89 -23.17 7.27
CA SER A 371 7.98 -24.24 7.67
C SER A 371 7.85 -24.36 9.19
N HIS A 372 8.95 -24.18 9.93
CA HIS A 372 8.95 -24.17 11.40
C HIS A 372 8.11 -23.01 11.95
N LEU A 373 8.29 -21.80 11.41
CA LEU A 373 7.54 -20.62 11.84
C LEU A 373 6.04 -20.74 11.54
N LEU A 374 5.67 -21.27 10.37
CA LEU A 374 4.27 -21.53 10.02
C LEU A 374 3.61 -22.53 10.98
N LYS A 375 4.34 -23.55 11.46
CA LYS A 375 3.83 -24.48 12.49
C LYS A 375 3.61 -23.83 13.85
N LYS A 376 4.44 -22.84 14.22
CA LYS A 376 4.25 -22.09 15.47
C LYS A 376 2.98 -21.23 15.46
N GLN A 377 2.48 -20.82 14.28
CA GLN A 377 1.30 -19.97 14.17
C GLN A 377 -0.01 -20.63 14.64
N SER A 378 -0.07 -21.96 14.76
CA SER A 378 -1.26 -22.64 15.26
C SER A 378 -1.37 -22.66 16.80
N ASP A 379 -0.40 -22.08 17.51
CA ASP A 379 -0.45 -21.98 18.97
C ASP A 379 -1.47 -20.91 19.41
N VAL A 380 -2.43 -21.31 20.25
CA VAL A 380 -3.61 -20.51 20.62
C VAL A 380 -3.32 -19.54 21.78
N ASN A 381 -2.19 -19.70 22.47
CA ASN A 381 -1.92 -19.02 23.74
C ASN A 381 -1.09 -17.73 23.66
N THR A 382 -0.88 -17.16 22.46
CA THR A 382 -0.10 -15.93 22.27
C THR A 382 -0.97 -14.67 22.38
N ASN A 383 -0.46 -13.61 23.02
CA ASN A 383 -1.12 -12.30 23.03
C ASN A 383 -1.24 -11.71 21.60
N PHE A 384 -2.05 -10.67 21.45
CA PHE A 384 -2.36 -10.08 20.14
C PHE A 384 -1.10 -9.56 19.40
N TYR A 385 -0.18 -8.94 20.13
CA TYR A 385 1.07 -8.41 19.58
C TYR A 385 1.99 -9.52 19.09
N ASP A 386 2.22 -10.57 19.90
CA ASP A 386 3.08 -11.70 19.55
C ASP A 386 2.50 -12.51 18.40
N LYS A 387 1.18 -12.63 18.33
CA LYS A 387 0.49 -13.23 17.18
C LYS A 387 0.76 -12.44 15.90
N TYR A 388 0.65 -11.11 15.96
CA TYR A 388 0.97 -10.24 14.83
C TYR A 388 2.46 -10.33 14.45
N ALA A 389 3.36 -10.25 15.43
CA ALA A 389 4.80 -10.38 15.23
C ALA A 389 5.15 -11.70 14.55
N LEU A 390 4.57 -12.82 14.99
CA LEU A 390 4.79 -14.15 14.39
C LEU A 390 4.34 -14.22 12.93
N ASN A 391 3.24 -13.55 12.57
CA ASN A 391 2.80 -13.42 11.18
C ASN A 391 3.83 -12.65 10.34
N ILE A 392 4.31 -11.50 10.84
CA ILE A 392 5.34 -10.70 10.18
C ILE A 392 6.65 -11.50 10.01
N ILE A 393 7.12 -12.17 11.05
CA ILE A 393 8.33 -13.01 11.03
C ILE A 393 8.19 -14.14 10.01
N SER A 394 7.02 -14.78 9.95
CA SER A 394 6.75 -15.86 8.99
C SER A 394 6.71 -15.34 7.55
N ASN A 395 6.05 -14.22 7.31
CA ASN A 395 6.01 -13.54 6.02
C ASN A 395 7.43 -13.13 5.56
N TYR A 396 8.26 -12.63 6.48
CA TYR A 396 9.67 -12.34 6.23
C TYR A 396 10.45 -13.60 5.82
N ALA A 397 10.30 -14.71 6.54
CA ALA A 397 10.98 -15.96 6.22
C ALA A 397 10.56 -16.51 4.84
N LEU A 398 9.25 -16.50 4.54
CA LEU A 398 8.71 -16.90 3.24
C LEU A 398 9.25 -16.03 2.10
N ASN A 399 9.24 -14.70 2.27
CA ASN A 399 9.78 -13.76 1.30
C ASN A 399 11.26 -14.00 0.99
N ASN A 400 12.06 -14.36 2.00
CA ASN A 400 13.49 -14.62 1.81
C ASN A 400 13.75 -16.01 1.22
N ALA A 401 12.94 -17.02 1.56
CA ALA A 401 12.99 -18.33 0.91
C ALA A 401 12.64 -18.21 -0.59
N PHE A 402 11.59 -17.46 -0.93
CA PHE A 402 11.22 -17.19 -2.32
C PHE A 402 12.32 -16.42 -3.08
N SER A 403 12.92 -15.40 -2.47
CA SER A 403 14.10 -14.74 -3.05
C SER A 403 15.24 -15.69 -3.38
N SER A 404 15.53 -16.64 -2.48
CA SER A 404 16.60 -17.62 -2.73
C SER A 404 16.20 -18.65 -3.80
N TYR A 405 14.91 -18.91 -3.99
CA TYR A 405 14.40 -19.82 -5.02
C TYR A 405 14.54 -19.23 -6.42
N ILE A 406 14.08 -17.99 -6.62
CA ILE A 406 14.08 -17.33 -7.95
C ILE A 406 15.49 -17.03 -8.47
N GLU A 407 16.52 -17.06 -7.62
CA GLU A 407 17.92 -16.98 -8.06
C GLU A 407 18.45 -18.28 -8.68
N LYS A 408 17.73 -19.41 -8.55
CA LYS A 408 18.18 -20.74 -8.98
C LYS A 408 17.49 -21.27 -10.23
N THR A 409 16.39 -20.64 -10.63
CA THR A 409 15.58 -21.08 -11.76
C THR A 409 15.23 -19.88 -12.62
N ASP A 410 15.37 -20.05 -13.94
CA ASP A 410 14.92 -19.10 -14.95
C ASP A 410 13.61 -19.56 -15.62
N ASN A 411 13.02 -20.66 -15.16
CA ASN A 411 11.77 -21.18 -15.70
C ASN A 411 10.58 -20.38 -15.15
N ILE A 412 9.92 -19.65 -16.04
CA ILE A 412 8.76 -18.82 -15.74
C ILE A 412 7.64 -19.60 -15.04
N TYR A 413 7.33 -20.83 -15.51
CA TYR A 413 6.23 -21.62 -14.97
C TYR A 413 6.52 -22.11 -13.55
N ASP A 414 7.76 -22.55 -13.29
CA ASP A 414 8.20 -22.99 -11.96
C ASP A 414 8.22 -21.81 -10.97
N ILE A 415 8.62 -20.62 -11.42
CA ILE A 415 8.58 -19.38 -10.62
C ILE A 415 7.13 -19.02 -10.28
N LYS A 416 6.23 -19.08 -11.26
CA LYS A 416 4.81 -18.79 -11.09
C LYS A 416 4.15 -19.76 -10.10
N GLU A 417 4.47 -21.05 -10.18
CA GLU A 417 3.95 -22.04 -9.24
C GLU A 417 4.41 -21.76 -7.80
N GLU A 418 5.72 -21.55 -7.59
CA GLU A 418 6.26 -21.27 -6.25
C GLU A 418 5.76 -19.92 -5.72
N TYR A 419 5.57 -18.91 -6.58
CA TYR A 419 4.95 -17.64 -6.22
C TYR A 419 3.53 -17.84 -5.69
N ASN A 420 2.68 -18.55 -6.44
CA ASN A 420 1.29 -18.80 -6.05
C ASN A 420 1.20 -19.62 -4.75
N LYS A 421 2.08 -20.61 -4.59
CA LYS A 421 2.19 -21.39 -3.36
C LYS A 421 2.61 -20.51 -2.18
N THR A 422 3.60 -19.66 -2.35
CA THR A 422 4.08 -18.74 -1.31
C THR A 422 2.99 -17.73 -0.94
N LYS A 423 2.30 -17.14 -1.92
CA LYS A 423 1.21 -16.18 -1.71
C LYS A 423 0.08 -16.78 -0.88
N ARG A 424 -0.28 -18.05 -1.10
CA ARG A 424 -1.31 -18.77 -0.30
C ARG A 424 -0.91 -19.00 1.17
N LEU A 425 0.39 -19.04 1.47
CA LEU A 425 0.91 -19.24 2.82
C LEU A 425 1.09 -17.94 3.59
N LEU A 426 1.14 -16.80 2.89
CA LEU A 426 1.18 -15.48 3.53
C LEU A 426 -0.14 -15.26 4.28
N LYS A 427 -0.04 -14.78 5.51
CA LYS A 427 -1.19 -14.48 6.37
C LYS A 427 -1.26 -12.99 6.71
N GLY A 428 -2.50 -12.55 6.90
CA GLY A 428 -2.89 -11.20 7.25
C GLY A 428 -3.07 -10.29 6.04
N GLU A 429 -3.88 -9.24 6.20
CA GLU A 429 -3.98 -8.11 5.26
C GLU A 429 -2.72 -7.24 5.23
N ILE A 430 -1.60 -7.75 5.76
CA ILE A 430 -0.28 -7.17 5.57
C ILE A 430 -0.01 -7.34 4.07
N ASN A 431 -0.40 -6.34 3.28
CA ASN A 431 -0.27 -6.29 1.82
C ASN A 431 1.20 -6.32 1.45
N ASN A 432 1.77 -7.52 1.53
CA ASN A 432 3.19 -7.81 1.42
C ASN A 432 3.60 -7.65 -0.04
N PHE A 433 3.83 -6.40 -0.42
CA PHE A 433 4.23 -6.02 -1.76
C PHE A 433 5.62 -6.56 -2.13
N PHE A 434 6.45 -6.96 -1.15
CA PHE A 434 7.80 -7.46 -1.43
C PHE A 434 7.78 -8.76 -2.25
N LEU A 435 6.80 -9.64 -2.03
CA LEU A 435 6.66 -10.85 -2.83
C LEU A 435 6.33 -10.51 -4.29
N ASP A 436 5.35 -9.61 -4.48
CA ASP A 436 4.87 -9.18 -5.79
C ASP A 436 5.96 -8.42 -6.56
N TYR A 437 6.69 -7.53 -5.87
CA TYR A 437 7.89 -6.85 -6.38
C TYR A 437 8.92 -7.84 -6.92
N LYS A 438 9.28 -8.86 -6.11
CA LYS A 438 10.31 -9.85 -6.50
C LYS A 438 9.87 -10.69 -7.69
N TYR A 439 8.61 -11.14 -7.67
CA TYR A 439 8.02 -11.93 -8.76
C TYR A 439 8.01 -11.13 -10.07
N LEU A 440 7.45 -9.92 -10.05
CA LEU A 440 7.38 -9.06 -11.24
C LEU A 440 8.76 -8.69 -11.77
N ASN A 441 9.70 -8.31 -10.90
CA ASN A 441 11.05 -7.94 -11.32
C ASN A 441 11.75 -9.09 -12.06
N VAL A 442 11.72 -10.30 -11.50
CA VAL A 442 12.35 -11.47 -12.15
C VAL A 442 11.62 -11.83 -13.44
N LEU A 443 10.29 -11.89 -13.41
CA LEU A 443 9.48 -12.25 -14.58
C LEU A 443 9.73 -11.29 -15.76
N ILE A 444 9.70 -9.98 -15.50
CA ILE A 444 9.96 -8.95 -16.52
C ILE A 444 11.40 -9.05 -17.04
N ASN A 445 12.39 -9.27 -16.17
CA ASN A 445 13.78 -9.41 -16.63
C ASN A 445 13.97 -10.65 -17.53
N ILE A 446 13.34 -11.78 -17.19
CA ILE A 446 13.36 -12.99 -18.04
C ILE A 446 12.68 -12.70 -19.38
N LEU A 447 11.52 -12.07 -19.37
CA LEU A 447 10.77 -11.73 -20.59
C LEU A 447 11.52 -10.75 -21.49
N SER A 448 12.17 -9.74 -20.91
CA SER A 448 13.06 -8.83 -21.66
C SER A 448 14.20 -9.60 -22.33
N LYS A 449 14.86 -10.52 -21.62
CA LYS A 449 15.90 -11.36 -22.22
C LYS A 449 15.35 -12.26 -23.33
N LYS A 450 14.18 -12.88 -23.11
CA LYS A 450 13.53 -13.73 -24.11
C LYS A 450 13.13 -12.95 -25.37
N SER A 451 12.73 -11.69 -25.23
CA SER A 451 12.41 -10.83 -26.37
C SER A 451 13.60 -10.59 -27.31
N GLU A 452 14.83 -10.73 -26.79
CA GLU A 452 16.07 -10.61 -27.57
C GLU A 452 16.53 -11.95 -28.17
N GLU A 453 16.13 -13.08 -27.58
CA GLU A 453 16.58 -14.43 -27.96
C GLU A 453 15.74 -15.08 -29.08
N VAL A 454 14.44 -14.80 -29.11
CA VAL A 454 13.50 -15.40 -30.07
C VAL A 454 13.05 -14.40 -31.13
N THR A 455 12.51 -14.90 -32.24
CA THR A 455 11.94 -14.00 -33.25
C THR A 455 10.71 -13.28 -32.70
N ASN A 456 10.48 -12.05 -33.16
CA ASN A 456 9.35 -11.22 -32.74
C ASN A 456 7.99 -11.95 -32.78
N LEU A 457 7.73 -12.75 -33.82
CA LEU A 457 6.46 -13.49 -33.96
C LEU A 457 6.34 -14.64 -32.95
N GLN A 458 7.42 -15.40 -32.74
CA GLN A 458 7.43 -16.46 -31.71
C GLN A 458 7.26 -15.87 -30.31
N PHE A 459 7.94 -14.74 -30.03
CA PHE A 459 7.79 -14.03 -28.77
C PHE A 459 6.34 -13.60 -28.51
N LEU A 460 5.69 -13.04 -29.54
CA LEU A 460 4.29 -12.65 -29.47
C LEU A 460 3.39 -13.86 -29.19
N ASP A 461 3.51 -14.93 -29.97
CA ASP A 461 2.65 -16.10 -29.87
C ASP A 461 2.79 -16.82 -28.51
N GLU A 462 3.99 -16.85 -27.93
CA GLU A 462 4.27 -17.53 -26.65
C GLU A 462 3.94 -16.68 -25.40
N TYR A 463 4.29 -15.38 -25.41
CA TYR A 463 4.33 -14.58 -24.17
C TYR A 463 3.30 -13.45 -24.08
N GLU A 464 2.51 -13.18 -25.13
CA GLU A 464 1.53 -12.09 -25.13
C GLU A 464 0.58 -12.13 -23.92
N LYS A 465 -0.08 -13.27 -23.70
CA LYS A 465 -1.03 -13.43 -22.58
C LYS A 465 -0.33 -13.30 -21.22
N LEU A 466 0.89 -13.82 -21.10
CA LEU A 466 1.65 -13.72 -19.87
C LEU A 466 2.03 -12.25 -19.56
N ILE A 467 2.40 -11.46 -20.57
CA ILE A 467 2.70 -10.04 -20.35
C ILE A 467 1.42 -9.27 -20.05
N THR A 468 0.39 -9.42 -20.88
CA THR A 468 -0.82 -8.58 -20.81
C THR A 468 -1.69 -8.96 -19.61
N ASP A 469 -1.98 -10.25 -19.43
CA ASP A 469 -2.93 -10.70 -18.42
C ASP A 469 -2.25 -10.94 -17.06
N GLU A 470 -1.07 -11.57 -17.02
CA GLU A 470 -0.42 -11.86 -15.74
C GLU A 470 0.34 -10.65 -15.22
N CYS A 471 1.30 -10.12 -15.99
CA CYS A 471 2.14 -9.02 -15.52
C CYS A 471 1.32 -7.73 -15.34
N GLY A 472 0.39 -7.44 -16.25
CA GLY A 472 -0.51 -6.28 -16.16
C GLY A 472 -1.33 -6.28 -14.87
N ASN A 473 -2.13 -7.34 -14.64
CA ASN A 473 -2.96 -7.44 -13.44
C ASN A 473 -2.12 -7.44 -12.15
N LYS A 474 -0.96 -8.13 -12.15
CA LYS A 474 -0.08 -8.15 -10.96
C LYS A 474 0.61 -6.81 -10.70
N LEU A 475 0.86 -6.01 -11.72
CA LEU A 475 1.40 -4.66 -11.53
C LEU A 475 0.39 -3.74 -10.83
N ASP A 476 -0.90 -3.89 -11.11
CA ASP A 476 -1.97 -3.14 -10.45
C ASP A 476 -2.17 -3.61 -9.01
N GLU A 477 -2.18 -4.91 -8.75
CA GLU A 477 -2.19 -5.47 -7.38
C GLU A 477 -0.97 -4.99 -6.57
N TYR A 478 0.22 -4.97 -7.19
CA TYR A 478 1.44 -4.47 -6.57
C TYR A 478 1.31 -2.97 -6.23
N PHE A 479 0.75 -2.16 -7.12
CA PHE A 479 0.53 -0.73 -6.85
C PHE A 479 -0.35 -0.52 -5.61
N LEU A 480 -1.50 -1.19 -5.54
CA LEU A 480 -2.41 -1.08 -4.39
C LEU A 480 -1.73 -1.53 -3.09
N SER A 481 -1.03 -2.67 -3.13
CA SER A 481 -0.34 -3.21 -1.95
C SER A 481 0.77 -2.28 -1.45
N LYS A 482 1.50 -1.67 -2.38
CA LYS A 482 2.58 -0.72 -2.10
C LYS A 482 2.05 0.56 -1.46
N GLU A 483 0.98 1.15 -2.00
CA GLU A 483 0.38 2.37 -1.43
C GLU A 483 -0.20 2.09 -0.04
N TRP A 484 -0.91 0.97 0.13
CA TRP A 484 -1.40 0.55 1.44
C TRP A 484 -0.27 0.40 2.47
N SER A 485 0.87 -0.17 2.07
CA SER A 485 2.02 -0.37 2.96
C SER A 485 2.67 0.94 3.41
N LYS A 486 2.64 1.99 2.57
CA LYS A 486 3.17 3.32 2.93
C LYS A 486 2.33 3.99 4.03
N THR A 487 1.03 3.73 4.07
CA THR A 487 0.11 4.34 5.05
C THR A 487 -0.12 3.48 6.29
N ASN A 488 0.19 2.18 6.24
CA ASN A 488 -0.12 1.21 7.29
C ASN A 488 1.10 0.58 7.97
N ASN A 489 2.19 1.34 8.11
CA ASN A 489 3.42 0.94 8.81
C ASN A 489 4.05 -0.34 8.22
N ASN A 490 5.05 -0.17 7.36
CA ASN A 490 5.68 -1.28 6.63
C ASN A 490 6.68 -2.09 7.49
N TYR A 491 6.17 -2.89 8.42
CA TYR A 491 6.99 -3.80 9.22
C TYR A 491 7.61 -4.90 8.38
N ILE A 492 8.91 -4.82 8.14
CA ILE A 492 9.67 -5.90 7.49
C ILE A 492 9.83 -7.08 8.45
N PHE A 493 10.00 -6.79 9.75
CA PHE A 493 10.22 -7.76 10.81
C PHE A 493 9.77 -7.15 12.14
N LEU A 494 9.36 -7.98 13.10
CA LEU A 494 8.96 -7.55 14.44
C LEU A 494 9.37 -8.65 15.44
N LEU A 495 9.85 -8.27 16.62
CA LEU A 495 10.20 -9.23 17.67
C LEU A 495 9.00 -9.48 18.59
N PRO A 496 8.87 -10.67 19.19
CA PRO A 496 7.93 -10.92 20.27
C PRO A 496 8.23 -10.02 21.48
N PHE A 497 7.21 -9.72 22.26
CA PHE A 497 7.25 -8.84 23.42
C PHE A 497 8.38 -9.17 24.38
N SER A 498 8.58 -10.46 24.68
CA SER A 498 9.63 -10.93 25.59
C SER A 498 11.04 -10.59 25.10
N GLU A 499 11.27 -10.57 23.79
CA GLU A 499 12.56 -10.22 23.19
C GLU A 499 12.74 -8.70 23.03
N CYS A 500 11.68 -7.91 23.12
CA CYS A 500 11.72 -6.43 23.09
C CYS A 500 12.04 -5.76 24.43
N GLN A 501 12.12 -6.53 25.52
CA GLN A 501 12.39 -6.00 26.88
C GLN A 501 13.87 -5.63 27.07
N VAL A 502 14.17 -4.38 27.40
CA VAL A 502 15.53 -3.88 27.63
C VAL A 502 15.73 -3.65 29.13
N PRO A 503 16.68 -4.37 29.77
CA PRO A 503 16.95 -4.18 31.20
C PRO A 503 17.52 -2.79 31.45
N ILE A 504 17.13 -2.15 32.54
CA ILE A 504 17.56 -0.79 32.90
C ILE A 504 18.12 -0.72 34.32
N ASP A 505 18.82 -1.78 34.74
CA ASP A 505 19.41 -1.93 36.08
C ASP A 505 20.24 -0.71 36.51
N SER A 506 20.93 -0.06 35.55
CA SER A 506 21.73 1.15 35.79
C SER A 506 20.96 2.34 36.40
N PHE A 507 19.64 2.37 36.29
CA PHE A 507 18.81 3.45 36.82
C PHE A 507 18.30 3.22 38.26
N ASN A 508 18.48 2.00 38.81
CA ASN A 508 18.04 1.62 40.17
C ASN A 508 16.57 2.01 40.45
N ILE A 509 15.66 1.43 39.67
CA ILE A 509 14.20 1.60 39.79
C ILE A 509 13.58 0.21 39.97
N ASP A 510 13.20 -0.14 41.19
CA ASP A 510 12.70 -1.49 41.51
C ASP A 510 11.38 -1.81 40.79
N GLU A 511 10.52 -0.81 40.62
CA GLU A 511 9.23 -0.95 39.93
C GLU A 511 9.37 -1.00 38.40
N LEU A 512 10.55 -0.69 37.86
CA LEU A 512 10.82 -0.64 36.43
C LEU A 512 12.16 -1.32 36.10
N PRO A 513 12.26 -2.65 36.21
CA PRO A 513 13.50 -3.38 35.92
C PRO A 513 13.84 -3.42 34.43
N ASN A 514 12.81 -3.35 33.57
CA ASN A 514 12.94 -3.37 32.11
C ASN A 514 12.03 -2.33 31.48
N ILE A 515 12.40 -1.89 30.27
CA ILE A 515 11.54 -1.12 29.39
C ILE A 515 11.24 -1.88 28.11
N PHE A 516 10.06 -1.65 27.56
CA PHE A 516 9.64 -2.17 26.29
C PHE A 516 10.05 -1.21 25.16
N ILE A 517 10.83 -1.72 24.21
CA ILE A 517 11.14 -1.01 22.95
C ILE A 517 10.58 -1.83 21.79
N ALA A 518 9.39 -1.46 21.33
CA ALA A 518 8.60 -2.21 20.35
C ALA A 518 9.30 -2.33 18.99
N SER A 519 9.96 -1.27 18.54
CA SER A 519 10.68 -1.28 17.26
C SER A 519 12.02 -2.03 17.30
N SER A 520 12.51 -2.40 18.50
CA SER A 520 13.75 -3.16 18.72
C SER A 520 14.95 -2.70 17.86
N PHE A 521 15.62 -3.61 17.13
CA PHE A 521 16.71 -3.30 16.19
C PHE A 521 16.23 -3.07 14.74
N ILE A 522 14.92 -3.15 14.48
CA ILE A 522 14.38 -3.05 13.12
C ILE A 522 14.30 -1.59 12.70
N LEU A 523 14.83 -1.30 11.51
CA LEU A 523 14.65 -0.03 10.83
C LEU A 523 13.52 -0.17 9.77
N PRO A 524 12.66 0.84 9.62
CA PRO A 524 11.51 0.82 8.72
C PRO A 524 11.95 0.89 7.26
N ALA A 525 11.15 0.39 6.33
CA ALA A 525 11.47 0.48 4.91
C ALA A 525 11.46 1.93 4.41
N VAL A 526 12.30 2.24 3.43
CA VAL A 526 12.38 3.59 2.85
C VAL A 526 11.29 3.78 1.79
N ASN A 527 10.29 4.62 2.07
CA ASN A 527 9.17 4.91 1.16
C ASN A 527 9.66 5.34 -0.24
N ASN A 528 10.68 6.21 -0.30
CA ASN A 528 11.25 6.66 -1.57
C ASN A 528 11.87 5.52 -2.40
N GLN A 529 12.49 4.54 -1.74
CA GLN A 529 13.08 3.37 -2.40
C GLN A 529 11.99 2.48 -2.97
N ILE A 530 10.91 2.27 -2.21
CA ILE A 530 9.74 1.50 -2.64
C ILE A 530 9.10 2.14 -3.89
N ASP A 531 8.96 3.47 -3.91
CA ASP A 531 8.43 4.20 -5.06
C ASP A 531 9.35 4.08 -6.29
N LYS A 532 10.66 4.26 -6.10
CA LYS A 532 11.65 4.09 -7.17
C LYS A 532 11.60 2.69 -7.79
N GLN A 533 11.57 1.66 -6.95
CA GLN A 533 11.49 0.26 -7.39
C GLN A 533 10.23 -0.03 -8.23
N TYR A 534 9.07 0.49 -7.80
CA TYR A 534 7.84 0.35 -8.57
C TYR A 534 7.92 1.06 -9.94
N ILE A 535 8.45 2.29 -9.97
CA ILE A 535 8.60 3.06 -11.21
C ILE A 535 9.51 2.32 -12.20
N GLU A 536 10.64 1.77 -11.73
CA GLU A 536 11.58 1.00 -12.56
C GLU A 536 10.90 -0.22 -13.19
N ILE A 537 10.16 -1.00 -12.39
CA ILE A 537 9.40 -2.16 -12.90
C ILE A 537 8.33 -1.73 -13.91
N LYS A 538 7.57 -0.68 -13.59
CA LYS A 538 6.51 -0.16 -14.46
C LYS A 538 7.07 0.31 -15.81
N GLN A 539 8.24 0.95 -15.82
CA GLN A 539 8.91 1.36 -17.05
C GLN A 539 9.33 0.16 -17.90
N LYS A 540 9.96 -0.85 -17.30
CA LYS A 540 10.33 -2.08 -18.00
C LYS A 540 9.12 -2.81 -18.58
N PHE A 541 8.04 -2.92 -17.80
CA PHE A 541 6.78 -3.48 -18.27
C PHE A 541 6.22 -2.72 -19.47
N LYS A 542 6.14 -1.38 -19.39
CA LYS A 542 5.68 -0.54 -20.51
C LYS A 542 6.51 -0.74 -21.78
N SER A 543 7.83 -0.92 -21.65
CA SER A 543 8.69 -1.21 -22.78
C SER A 543 8.32 -2.53 -23.46
N LEU A 544 8.10 -3.60 -22.67
CA LEU A 544 7.65 -4.90 -23.19
C LEU A 544 6.26 -4.81 -23.85
N SER A 545 5.32 -4.12 -23.21
CA SER A 545 3.97 -3.92 -23.79
C SER A 545 4.04 -3.18 -25.12
N PHE A 546 4.86 -2.12 -25.21
CA PHE A 546 5.05 -1.38 -26.45
C PHE A 546 5.67 -2.24 -27.56
N GLN A 547 6.63 -3.11 -27.21
CA GLN A 547 7.20 -4.06 -28.17
C GLN A 547 6.13 -5.02 -28.70
N ILE A 548 5.30 -5.61 -27.83
CA ILE A 548 4.16 -6.45 -28.24
C ILE A 548 3.23 -5.71 -29.20
N ASP A 549 2.82 -4.50 -28.85
CA ASP A 549 1.91 -3.71 -29.68
C ASP A 549 2.53 -3.38 -31.04
N SER A 550 3.82 -3.11 -31.08
CA SER A 550 4.56 -2.87 -32.31
C SER A 550 4.61 -4.11 -33.19
N ILE A 551 4.89 -5.29 -32.60
CA ILE A 551 4.92 -6.56 -33.33
C ILE A 551 3.53 -6.90 -33.88
N LYS A 552 2.46 -6.69 -33.10
CA LYS A 552 1.07 -6.89 -33.57
C LYS A 552 0.74 -6.03 -34.78
N ARG A 553 1.12 -4.75 -34.76
CA ARG A 553 0.93 -3.83 -35.90
C ARG A 553 1.68 -4.32 -37.13
N ILE A 554 2.94 -4.69 -36.98
CA ILE A 554 3.75 -5.22 -38.09
C ILE A 554 3.17 -6.52 -38.64
N ARG A 555 2.67 -7.43 -37.78
CA ARG A 555 2.01 -8.67 -38.22
C ARG A 555 0.79 -8.37 -39.08
N LYS A 556 -0.04 -7.42 -38.64
CA LYS A 556 -1.20 -6.95 -39.41
C LYS A 556 -0.78 -6.36 -40.76
N ASP A 557 0.23 -5.49 -40.77
CA ASP A 557 0.73 -4.88 -42.01
C ASP A 557 1.29 -5.95 -42.98
N LEU A 558 1.95 -6.99 -42.46
CA LEU A 558 2.43 -8.12 -43.26
C LEU A 558 1.29 -8.98 -43.83
N GLU A 559 0.21 -9.17 -43.08
CA GLU A 559 -1.01 -9.83 -43.56
C GLU A 559 -1.67 -9.00 -44.68
N ASP A 560 -1.81 -7.69 -44.49
CA ASP A 560 -2.36 -6.77 -45.48
C ASP A 560 -1.49 -6.74 -46.77
N ILE A 561 -0.16 -6.74 -46.64
CA ILE A 561 0.77 -6.83 -47.80
C ILE A 561 0.61 -8.16 -48.53
N LYS A 562 0.44 -9.27 -47.80
CA LYS A 562 0.25 -10.59 -48.40
C LYS A 562 -1.05 -10.65 -49.20
N ASP A 563 -2.11 -10.04 -48.66
CA ASP A 563 -3.39 -9.94 -49.34
C ASP A 563 -3.29 -9.08 -50.61
N LEU A 564 -2.65 -7.89 -50.51
CA LEU A 564 -2.36 -7.04 -51.67
C LEU A 564 -1.52 -7.76 -52.74
N LYS A 565 -0.49 -8.51 -52.35
CA LYS A 565 0.31 -9.30 -53.29
C LYS A 565 -0.55 -10.33 -54.03
N SER A 566 -1.45 -11.01 -53.31
CA SER A 566 -2.38 -11.96 -53.93
C SER A 566 -3.36 -11.30 -54.91
N GLU A 567 -3.78 -10.06 -54.64
CA GLU A 567 -4.61 -9.27 -55.54
C GLU A 567 -3.85 -8.84 -56.80
N ILE A 568 -2.58 -8.43 -56.63
CA ILE A 568 -1.70 -8.08 -57.75
C ILE A 568 -1.46 -9.30 -58.64
N GLU A 569 -1.12 -10.46 -58.07
CA GLU A 569 -0.92 -11.69 -58.85
C GLU A 569 -2.18 -12.04 -59.67
N LYS A 570 -3.39 -11.94 -59.07
CA LYS A 570 -4.66 -12.12 -59.79
C LYS A 570 -4.86 -11.12 -60.92
N ARG A 571 -4.42 -9.87 -60.75
CA ARG A 571 -4.50 -8.83 -61.78
C ARG A 571 -3.51 -9.10 -62.92
N ASP A 572 -2.28 -9.49 -62.61
CA ASP A 572 -1.27 -9.83 -63.61
C ASP A 572 -1.69 -11.02 -64.46
N PHE A 573 -2.30 -12.06 -63.86
CA PHE A 573 -2.91 -13.15 -64.61
C PHE A 573 -3.99 -12.67 -65.60
N LYS A 574 -4.86 -11.73 -65.19
CA LYS A 574 -5.87 -11.14 -66.09
C LYS A 574 -5.22 -10.32 -67.21
N SER A 575 -4.15 -9.59 -66.93
CA SER A 575 -3.43 -8.82 -67.94
C SER A 575 -2.74 -9.71 -68.96
N ILE A 576 -2.09 -10.81 -68.52
CA ILE A 576 -1.50 -11.83 -69.41
C ILE A 576 -2.58 -12.47 -70.29
N GLU A 577 -3.76 -12.76 -69.73
CA GLU A 577 -4.92 -13.28 -70.47
C GLU A 577 -5.35 -12.31 -71.59
N ILE A 578 -5.53 -11.02 -71.28
CA ILE A 578 -5.92 -9.99 -72.25
C ILE A 578 -4.85 -9.84 -73.36
N ILE A 579 -3.57 -9.78 -73.00
CA ILE A 579 -2.47 -9.66 -73.96
C ILE A 579 -2.42 -10.88 -74.88
N SER A 580 -2.63 -12.08 -74.34
CA SER A 580 -2.66 -13.32 -75.13
C SER A 580 -3.82 -13.33 -76.11
N ILE A 581 -5.02 -12.91 -75.69
CA ILE A 581 -6.19 -12.74 -76.57
C ILE A 581 -5.87 -11.73 -77.68
N PHE A 582 -5.32 -10.57 -77.34
CA PHE A 582 -5.04 -9.50 -78.29
C PHE A 582 -3.97 -9.90 -79.32
N THR A 583 -2.91 -10.58 -78.87
CA THR A 583 -1.83 -11.08 -79.74
C THR A 583 -2.37 -12.12 -80.73
N ALA A 584 -3.25 -13.01 -80.27
CA ALA A 584 -3.87 -14.01 -81.13
C ALA A 584 -4.77 -13.37 -82.20
N ILE A 585 -5.52 -12.31 -81.86
CA ILE A 585 -6.30 -11.52 -82.82
C ILE A 585 -5.39 -10.88 -83.89
N ILE A 586 -4.33 -10.18 -83.47
CA ILE A 586 -3.40 -9.53 -84.40
C ILE A 586 -2.75 -10.55 -85.34
N THR A 587 -2.29 -11.67 -84.80
CA THR A 587 -1.63 -12.74 -85.57
C THR A 587 -2.60 -13.32 -86.62
N PHE A 588 -3.86 -13.55 -86.23
CA PHE A 588 -4.90 -14.03 -87.14
C PHE A 588 -5.18 -13.04 -88.28
N VAL A 589 -5.31 -11.74 -87.96
CA VAL A 589 -5.56 -10.69 -88.96
C VAL A 589 -4.36 -10.54 -89.90
N LEU A 590 -3.12 -10.54 -89.40
CA LEU A 590 -1.93 -10.46 -90.24
C LEU A 590 -1.79 -11.68 -91.16
N SER A 591 -2.11 -12.87 -90.66
CA SER A 591 -2.07 -14.12 -91.43
C SER A 591 -3.10 -14.15 -92.56
N SER A 592 -4.15 -13.35 -92.51
CA SER A 592 -5.21 -13.35 -93.52
C SER A 592 -5.03 -12.32 -94.63
N ILE A 593 -4.13 -11.35 -94.48
CA ILE A 593 -3.79 -10.35 -95.50
C ILE A 593 -3.44 -10.98 -96.87
N PRO A 594 -2.63 -12.06 -96.96
CA PRO A 594 -2.31 -12.68 -98.25
C PRO A 594 -3.52 -13.24 -99.00
N ALA A 595 -4.58 -13.64 -98.28
CA ALA A 595 -5.79 -14.19 -98.89
C ALA A 595 -6.64 -13.12 -99.60
N PHE A 596 -6.50 -11.84 -99.24
CA PHE A 596 -7.16 -10.74 -99.95
C PHE A 596 -6.65 -10.52 -101.39
N LYS A 597 -5.47 -11.05 -101.74
CA LYS A 597 -4.91 -10.92 -103.09
C LYS A 597 -5.70 -11.66 -104.17
N PHE A 598 -6.59 -12.58 -103.79
CA PHE A 598 -7.35 -13.45 -104.70
C PHE A 598 -8.79 -12.99 -104.92
N VAL A 599 -9.13 -11.77 -104.51
CA VAL A 599 -10.51 -11.27 -104.56
C VAL A 599 -10.64 -10.18 -105.62
N GLU A 600 -11.30 -10.50 -106.73
CA GLU A 600 -11.43 -9.58 -107.87
C GLU A 600 -12.77 -8.81 -107.88
N SER A 601 -13.78 -9.24 -107.10
CA SER A 601 -15.11 -8.63 -107.05
C SER A 601 -15.50 -8.10 -105.65
N VAL A 602 -16.21 -6.96 -105.61
CA VAL A 602 -16.71 -6.33 -104.37
C VAL A 602 -17.58 -7.30 -103.56
N TRP A 603 -18.41 -8.11 -104.22
CA TRP A 603 -19.28 -9.10 -103.55
C TRP A 603 -18.48 -10.25 -102.93
N GLN A 604 -17.43 -10.70 -103.61
CA GLN A 604 -16.53 -11.73 -103.08
C GLN A 604 -15.71 -11.18 -101.89
N SER A 605 -15.31 -9.91 -101.94
CA SER A 605 -14.63 -9.24 -100.84
C SER A 605 -15.52 -9.13 -99.61
N LEU A 606 -16.79 -8.79 -99.79
CA LEU A 606 -17.75 -8.72 -98.69
C LEU A 606 -17.98 -10.09 -98.05
N LEU A 607 -18.15 -11.16 -98.85
CA LEU A 607 -18.33 -12.53 -98.36
C LEU A 607 -17.06 -13.06 -97.66
N PHE A 608 -15.89 -12.75 -98.22
CA PHE A 608 -14.60 -13.12 -97.63
C PHE A 608 -14.37 -12.39 -96.30
N MET A 609 -14.61 -11.07 -96.24
CA MET A 609 -14.58 -10.28 -95.01
C MET A 609 -15.54 -10.83 -93.95
N LEU A 610 -16.74 -11.23 -94.35
CA LEU A 610 -17.74 -11.79 -93.44
C LEU A 610 -17.32 -13.17 -92.90
N SER A 611 -16.74 -14.02 -93.74
CA SER A 611 -16.19 -15.32 -93.34
C SER A 611 -14.96 -15.18 -92.44
N LEU A 612 -14.11 -14.18 -92.71
CA LEU A 612 -12.97 -13.84 -91.87
C LEU A 612 -13.43 -13.34 -90.49
N ALA A 613 -14.40 -12.43 -90.47
CA ALA A 613 -14.95 -11.87 -89.25
C ALA A 613 -15.66 -12.94 -88.41
N SER A 614 -16.36 -13.89 -89.04
CA SER A 614 -17.00 -14.99 -88.33
C SER A 614 -15.98 -15.98 -87.76
N ALA A 615 -14.92 -16.31 -88.51
CA ALA A 615 -13.82 -17.14 -88.01
C ALA A 615 -13.08 -16.49 -86.82
N LEU A 616 -12.79 -15.18 -86.91
CA LEU A 616 -12.21 -14.42 -85.81
C LEU A 616 -13.16 -14.36 -84.60
N GLY A 617 -14.46 -14.15 -84.84
CA GLY A 617 -15.48 -14.14 -83.80
C GLY A 617 -15.57 -15.47 -83.05
N ILE A 618 -15.57 -16.59 -83.78
CA ILE A 618 -15.55 -17.94 -83.19
C ILE A 618 -14.27 -18.13 -82.36
N PHE A 619 -13.12 -17.74 -82.91
CA PHE A 619 -11.84 -17.89 -82.23
C PHE A 619 -11.74 -17.07 -80.93
N ILE A 620 -12.18 -15.80 -80.94
CA ILE A 620 -12.22 -14.95 -79.73
C ILE A 620 -13.14 -15.55 -78.68
N ILE A 621 -14.34 -16.01 -79.08
CA ILE A 621 -15.29 -16.60 -78.13
C ILE A 621 -14.75 -17.92 -77.55
N LEU A 622 -14.06 -18.74 -78.36
CA LEU A 622 -13.40 -19.95 -77.87
C LEU A 622 -12.29 -19.65 -76.85
N ILE A 623 -11.47 -18.60 -77.08
CA ILE A 623 -10.48 -18.20 -76.09
C ILE A 623 -11.17 -17.71 -74.81
N LEU A 624 -12.21 -16.87 -74.93
CA LEU A 624 -12.98 -16.41 -73.77
C LEU A 624 -13.64 -17.55 -72.99
N PHE A 625 -14.10 -18.60 -73.67
CA PHE A 625 -14.61 -19.81 -73.03
C PHE A 625 -13.51 -20.64 -72.36
N SER A 626 -12.35 -20.74 -73.01
CA SER A 626 -11.20 -21.44 -72.45
C SER A 626 -10.64 -20.74 -71.22
N THR A 627 -10.70 -19.41 -71.14
CA THR A 627 -10.11 -18.65 -70.03
C THR A 627 -11.08 -18.36 -68.88
N ARG A 628 -12.36 -18.11 -69.17
CA ARG A 628 -13.39 -17.80 -68.15
C ARG A 628 -14.21 -19.02 -67.68
N GLY A 629 -14.05 -20.16 -68.35
CA GLY A 629 -14.77 -21.40 -68.05
C GLY A 629 -16.22 -21.43 -68.54
N PHE A 630 -16.72 -22.62 -68.89
CA PHE A 630 -18.03 -22.83 -69.54
C PHE A 630 -19.26 -22.55 -68.65
N LYS A 631 -19.07 -22.22 -67.37
CA LYS A 631 -20.04 -22.61 -66.33
C LYS A 631 -21.33 -21.80 -66.27
N ASN A 632 -21.56 -20.77 -67.09
CA ASN A 632 -22.85 -20.05 -67.09
C ASN A 632 -23.23 -19.23 -68.35
N ASN A 633 -22.51 -19.34 -69.48
CA ASN A 633 -22.75 -18.47 -70.65
C ASN A 633 -23.46 -19.19 -71.81
N TRP A 634 -24.70 -19.65 -71.58
CA TRP A 634 -25.55 -20.26 -72.64
C TRP A 634 -25.75 -19.36 -73.85
N ILE A 635 -25.86 -18.05 -73.63
CA ILE A 635 -25.97 -17.03 -74.68
C ILE A 635 -24.72 -17.05 -75.59
N GLY A 636 -23.52 -17.24 -75.02
CA GLY A 636 -22.29 -17.33 -75.80
C GLY A 636 -22.25 -18.58 -76.69
N ILE A 637 -22.81 -19.71 -76.23
CA ILE A 637 -22.87 -20.95 -77.01
C ILE A 637 -23.78 -20.75 -78.23
N ILE A 638 -24.90 -20.05 -78.06
CA ILE A 638 -25.80 -19.67 -79.17
C ILE A 638 -25.06 -18.78 -80.19
N TYR A 639 -24.27 -17.80 -79.75
CA TYR A 639 -23.49 -16.95 -80.67
C TYR A 639 -22.42 -17.74 -81.45
N VAL A 640 -21.72 -18.68 -80.81
CA VAL A 640 -20.78 -19.57 -81.52
C VAL A 640 -21.52 -20.38 -82.59
N PHE A 641 -22.69 -20.93 -82.24
CA PHE A 641 -23.49 -21.72 -83.18
C PHE A 641 -23.94 -20.88 -84.40
N VAL A 642 -24.40 -19.65 -84.17
CA VAL A 642 -24.77 -18.72 -85.26
C VAL A 642 -23.58 -18.36 -86.14
N LEU A 643 -22.43 -18.01 -85.55
CA LEU A 643 -21.23 -17.68 -86.32
C LEU A 643 -20.70 -18.88 -87.11
N PHE A 644 -20.83 -20.09 -86.57
CA PHE A 644 -20.46 -21.32 -87.24
C PHE A 644 -21.33 -21.61 -88.46
N ILE A 645 -22.65 -21.39 -88.37
CA ILE A 645 -23.55 -21.47 -89.53
C ILE A 645 -23.15 -20.45 -90.61
N ILE A 646 -22.87 -19.21 -90.23
CA ILE A 646 -22.43 -18.17 -91.17
C ILE A 646 -21.12 -18.57 -91.86
N ALA A 647 -20.16 -19.15 -91.12
CA ALA A 647 -18.91 -19.64 -91.67
C ALA A 647 -19.12 -20.79 -92.67
N ILE A 648 -20.03 -21.74 -92.38
CA ILE A 648 -20.36 -22.85 -93.29
C ILE A 648 -21.03 -22.34 -94.57
N VAL A 649 -21.98 -21.42 -94.44
CA VAL A 649 -22.64 -20.80 -95.60
C VAL A 649 -21.63 -20.04 -96.45
N GLY A 650 -20.75 -19.26 -95.82
CA GLY A 650 -19.65 -18.57 -96.49
C GLY A 650 -18.73 -19.54 -97.24
N TYR A 651 -18.28 -20.62 -96.59
CA TYR A 651 -17.42 -21.64 -97.19
C TYR A 651 -18.08 -22.34 -98.39
N ASN A 652 -19.33 -22.76 -98.25
CA ASN A 652 -20.05 -23.44 -99.33
C ASN A 652 -20.26 -22.51 -100.53
N SER A 653 -20.59 -21.24 -100.29
CA SER A 653 -20.75 -20.25 -101.36
C SER A 653 -19.42 -19.99 -102.07
N LEU A 654 -18.33 -19.77 -101.33
CA LEU A 654 -16.96 -19.60 -101.88
C LEU A 654 -16.50 -20.83 -102.68
N SER A 655 -16.74 -22.05 -102.19
CA SER A 655 -16.37 -23.31 -102.88
C SER A 655 -17.16 -23.56 -104.17
N GLU A 656 -18.42 -23.11 -104.21
CA GLU A 656 -19.25 -23.22 -105.41
C GLU A 656 -18.77 -22.27 -106.54
N PHE A 657 -18.20 -21.11 -106.18
CA PHE A 657 -17.57 -20.20 -107.13
C PHE A 657 -16.28 -20.78 -107.74
N GLU A 658 -15.40 -21.36 -106.93
CA GLU A 658 -14.16 -22.00 -107.40
C GLU A 658 -14.46 -23.13 -108.41
N LYS A 659 -15.49 -23.94 -108.13
CA LYS A 659 -15.94 -25.01 -109.05
C LYS A 659 -16.54 -24.48 -110.36
N LYS A 660 -17.08 -23.25 -110.38
CA LYS A 660 -17.61 -22.62 -111.60
C LYS A 660 -16.50 -22.08 -112.50
N GLU A 661 -15.42 -21.54 -111.94
CA GLU A 661 -14.26 -21.09 -112.72
C GLU A 661 -13.50 -22.25 -113.36
N VAL A 662 -13.26 -23.33 -112.62
CA VAL A 662 -12.57 -24.54 -113.15
C VAL A 662 -13.34 -25.15 -114.32
N LYS A 663 -14.69 -25.18 -114.26
CA LYS A 663 -15.54 -25.64 -115.36
C LYS A 663 -15.52 -24.74 -116.59
N LEU A 664 -15.25 -23.44 -116.44
CA LEU A 664 -15.15 -22.52 -117.57
C LEU A 664 -13.82 -22.71 -118.31
N GLY A 665 -12.73 -22.97 -117.59
CA GLY A 665 -11.39 -23.25 -118.15
C GLY A 665 -11.33 -24.54 -118.98
N ASP A 666 -11.96 -25.62 -118.50
CA ASP A 666 -11.97 -26.91 -119.19
C ASP A 666 -12.73 -26.89 -120.53
N ASN A 667 -13.78 -26.06 -120.64
CA ASN A 667 -14.56 -25.94 -121.88
C ASN A 667 -13.83 -25.16 -122.98
N ILE A 668 -12.95 -24.23 -122.62
CA ILE A 668 -12.14 -23.47 -123.58
C ILE A 668 -11.07 -24.37 -124.21
N SER A 669 -10.41 -25.23 -123.42
CA SER A 669 -9.36 -26.14 -123.91
C SER A 669 -9.85 -27.11 -125.01
N LYS A 670 -11.02 -27.73 -124.82
CA LYS A 670 -11.61 -28.68 -125.78
C LYS A 670 -11.98 -28.05 -127.13
N SER A 671 -12.28 -26.76 -127.16
CA SER A 671 -12.61 -26.04 -128.40
C SER A 671 -11.38 -25.81 -129.28
N VAL A 672 -10.22 -25.55 -128.67
CA VAL A 672 -8.96 -25.24 -129.36
C VAL A 672 -8.39 -26.47 -130.06
N ASP A 673 -8.46 -27.64 -129.41
CA ASP A 673 -7.96 -28.89 -129.99
C ASP A 673 -8.70 -29.29 -131.29
N SER A 674 -10.01 -29.02 -131.35
CA SER A 674 -10.84 -29.33 -132.52
C SER A 674 -10.51 -28.50 -133.77
N ILE A 675 -9.93 -27.31 -133.61
CA ILE A 675 -9.55 -26.42 -134.71
C ILE A 675 -8.18 -26.81 -135.29
N SER A 676 -7.30 -27.40 -134.48
CA SER A 676 -5.94 -27.78 -134.90
C SER A 676 -5.93 -28.93 -135.94
N LEU A 677 -6.82 -29.91 -135.79
CA LEU A 677 -6.90 -31.11 -136.65
C LEU A 677 -7.36 -30.81 -138.08
N LYS A 678 -8.21 -29.80 -138.30
CA LYS A 678 -8.70 -29.46 -139.66
C LYS A 678 -7.66 -28.78 -140.55
N LYS A 679 -6.58 -28.23 -139.99
CA LYS A 679 -5.57 -27.46 -140.75
C LYS A 679 -4.48 -28.34 -141.36
N VAL A 680 -4.29 -29.56 -140.87
CA VAL A 680 -3.16 -30.43 -141.26
C VAL A 680 -3.46 -31.22 -142.55
N ASP A 681 -4.73 -31.54 -142.83
CA ASP A 681 -5.10 -32.39 -143.97
C ASP A 681 -5.11 -31.67 -145.34
N SER A 682 -5.22 -30.35 -145.40
CA SER A 682 -5.28 -29.62 -146.68
C SER A 682 -3.92 -29.43 -147.35
N ILE A 683 -2.81 -29.57 -146.61
CA ILE A 683 -1.45 -29.27 -147.10
C ILE A 683 -0.80 -30.48 -147.80
N LEU A 684 -1.24 -31.71 -147.52
CA LEU A 684 -0.59 -32.93 -148.02
C LEU A 684 -0.99 -33.36 -149.44
N LYS A 685 -2.05 -32.80 -150.04
CA LYS A 685 -2.54 -33.23 -151.36
C LYS A 685 -1.93 -32.53 -152.59
N SER A 686 -1.05 -31.52 -152.42
CA SER A 686 -0.61 -30.68 -153.56
C SER A 686 0.81 -30.93 -154.12
N LYS A 687 1.49 -32.05 -153.81
CA LYS A 687 2.84 -32.32 -154.34
C LYS A 687 3.04 -33.77 -154.78
N LYS A 688 2.78 -34.05 -156.07
CA LYS A 688 3.63 -34.85 -156.99
C LYS A 688 2.90 -35.12 -158.32
N ALA A 689 3.34 -34.43 -159.38
CA ALA A 689 3.17 -34.83 -160.78
C ALA A 689 4.31 -34.20 -161.62
N LYS A 690 5.00 -35.03 -162.43
CA LYS A 690 5.52 -34.78 -163.79
C LYS A 690 6.59 -35.83 -164.16
N PRO A 691 6.80 -36.12 -165.46
CA PRO A 691 6.13 -35.58 -166.65
C PRO A 691 4.84 -36.30 -167.01
#